data_AF-A0A3M8ET37-F1
#
_entry.id   AF-A0A3M8ET37-F1
#
_cell.length_a   1.000
_cell.length_b   1.000
_cell.length_c   1.000
_cell.angle_alpha   90.00
_cell.angle_beta   90.00
_cell.angle_gamma   90.00
#
_symmetry.space_group_name_H-M   'P 1'
#
loop_
_entity.id
_entity.type
_entity.pdbx_description
1 polymer ?
#
loop_
_entity_poly.entity_id
_entity_poly.type
_entity_poly.pdbx_seq_one_letter_code
_entity_poly.pdbx_strand_id
1 'polypeptide(L)'
;MGLAFGLKLYLISPLAARHLSRALTGYLHYSVRVASLESRGGGLVVRGLSVANPEGFPSGYLVAVDRLLVAPRWGAFVRGGRAFRLIDLDGVRVSLGRNRQGEWNLAGLRRRFTGTEAAPEVRIGRLELRDGAVTVEGRGVSGISLGLRDIATRGSADSRLELTFADGAGSRYLVKGIARPGPRPAFDLTLFAAELSLAPLAGLVPQRELALENARGSLRATAGFHDGLLKAEGDFRFTGVSLRMDAVEIPLAGGVAFAGGYDTGRDEARLERMTIGVADIATARLTGVVSRLRTDRAFTAGIALDVPDLGRLSTVLATAAGRPMALAGRIGSTGLRVVGDGTGGVTSVEGALILREGALTLGGRPVVRGVNGAVGFSREREGFGARGRFTGAGEDGAALVGGLDVPMTLLLSRRLRPLEALVPRFDARMLGVTATGRFVFRPGGARPLDVSLRIPVTSLAALAPELERFGVRPTGGTASLSLDLWGKGSKAFDGEVAIRVDSFAGLVKGRAAAVRDGEVAARFSTGETPLGATGTVRLDGVSLDGRSGDVRSGFRLADRTLDLDALRCRLANATAGAERVTVRLPAPKGVTVPAVYPFSVELTGGAAGRGDAEATGLSAAFQGAYHADPRGGWPEGSGVASAARLVFRGKPVGAPSARFALKQSGGSVELGGKLLDGVLSGRVSFDPRTPLDGASFVLGLRDGRLGLLAPVLPATLAVTPADGRVTASLVGSYGATRGLACSVEGRADGVALAGRG
;
A
#
# COMPACT_ATOMS: atom_id res chain seq x y z
N MET A 1 -43.35 -36.94 69.29
CA MET A 1 -42.23 -35.99 69.12
C MET A 1 -40.82 -36.61 69.11
N GLY A 2 -40.57 -37.80 69.69
CA GLY A 2 -39.22 -38.38 69.81
C GLY A 2 -38.51 -38.81 68.49
N LEU A 3 -39.24 -39.35 67.51
CA LEU A 3 -38.66 -39.84 66.24
C LEU A 3 -38.07 -38.74 65.35
N ALA A 4 -38.71 -37.56 65.30
CA ALA A 4 -38.24 -36.43 64.49
C ALA A 4 -36.97 -35.78 65.09
N PHE A 5 -36.82 -35.81 66.41
CA PHE A 5 -35.63 -35.33 67.11
C PHE A 5 -34.46 -36.33 66.99
N GLY A 6 -34.74 -37.62 67.15
CA GLY A 6 -33.75 -38.69 66.96
C GLY A 6 -33.18 -38.73 65.53
N LEU A 7 -34.02 -38.56 64.50
CA LEU A 7 -33.55 -38.48 63.11
C LEU A 7 -32.66 -37.25 62.87
N LYS A 8 -33.00 -36.09 63.45
CA LYS A 8 -32.16 -34.89 63.38
C LYS A 8 -30.79 -35.10 64.03
N LEU A 9 -30.76 -35.69 65.23
CA LEU A 9 -29.52 -36.02 65.94
C LEU A 9 -28.68 -37.04 65.15
N TYR A 10 -29.32 -38.05 64.56
CA TYR A 10 -28.64 -39.02 63.72
C TYR A 10 -28.02 -38.38 62.47
N LEU A 11 -28.76 -37.53 61.76
CA LEU A 11 -28.27 -36.85 60.55
C LEU A 11 -27.05 -35.96 60.84
N ILE A 12 -27.00 -35.29 62.00
CA ILE A 12 -25.86 -34.46 62.40
C ILE A 12 -24.65 -35.31 62.82
N SER A 13 -24.84 -36.59 63.13
CA SER A 13 -23.74 -37.47 63.54
C SER A 13 -22.79 -37.82 62.37
N PRO A 14 -21.49 -38.07 62.65
CA PRO A 14 -20.54 -38.53 61.64
C PRO A 14 -20.93 -39.87 60.99
N LEU A 15 -21.74 -40.69 61.67
CA LEU A 15 -22.18 -41.99 61.18
C LEU A 15 -23.09 -41.87 59.96
N ALA A 16 -24.02 -40.90 59.96
CA ALA A 16 -24.94 -40.69 58.84
C ALA A 16 -24.20 -40.27 57.56
N ALA A 17 -23.22 -39.36 57.67
CA ALA A 17 -22.37 -38.96 56.55
C ALA A 17 -21.53 -40.12 56.00
N ARG A 18 -20.96 -40.97 56.88
CA ARG A 18 -20.23 -42.19 56.49
C ARG A 18 -21.13 -43.22 55.81
N HIS A 19 -22.37 -43.39 56.28
CA HIS A 19 -23.34 -44.30 55.67
C HIS A 19 -23.72 -43.85 54.27
N LEU A 20 -24.05 -42.56 54.09
CA LEU A 20 -24.36 -42.01 52.78
C LEU A 20 -23.15 -42.09 51.82
N SER A 21 -21.94 -41.79 52.31
CA SER A 21 -20.71 -41.93 51.54
C SER A 21 -20.52 -43.36 51.01
N ARG A 22 -20.70 -44.38 51.86
CA ARG A 22 -20.62 -45.79 51.47
C ARG A 22 -21.71 -46.17 50.47
N ALA A 23 -22.95 -45.74 50.71
CA ALA A 23 -24.07 -46.02 49.81
C ALA A 23 -23.86 -45.40 48.42
N LEU A 24 -23.44 -44.14 48.35
CA LEU A 24 -23.15 -43.45 47.08
C LEU A 24 -21.92 -44.04 46.39
N THR A 25 -20.88 -44.43 47.14
CA THR A 25 -19.71 -45.13 46.58
C THR A 25 -20.11 -46.44 45.95
N GLY A 26 -20.91 -47.27 46.64
CA GLY A 26 -21.43 -48.52 46.10
C GLY A 26 -22.34 -48.31 44.89
N TYR A 27 -23.15 -47.25 44.88
CA TYR A 27 -24.06 -46.97 43.77
C TYR A 27 -23.35 -46.40 42.54
N LEU A 28 -22.39 -45.49 42.71
CA LEU A 28 -21.68 -44.83 41.60
C LEU A 28 -20.44 -45.61 41.13
N HIS A 29 -19.86 -46.48 41.98
CA HIS A 29 -18.54 -47.12 41.80
C HIS A 29 -17.38 -46.14 41.71
N TYR A 30 -17.57 -44.94 42.25
CA TYR A 30 -16.54 -43.91 42.40
C TYR A 30 -16.41 -43.63 43.90
N SER A 31 -15.22 -43.31 44.38
CA SER A 31 -15.03 -42.95 45.79
C SER A 31 -15.77 -41.66 46.10
N VAL A 32 -16.80 -41.74 46.95
CA VAL A 32 -17.62 -40.60 47.36
C VAL A 32 -17.38 -40.28 48.83
N ARG A 33 -17.16 -39.00 49.13
CA ARG A 33 -17.04 -38.47 50.49
C ARG A 33 -18.13 -37.44 50.75
N VAL A 34 -18.77 -37.53 51.90
CA VAL A 34 -19.70 -36.54 52.45
C VAL A 34 -19.14 -36.06 53.79
N ALA A 35 -19.05 -34.74 54.00
CA ALA A 35 -18.52 -34.19 55.23
C ALA A 35 -19.57 -34.18 56.37
N SER A 36 -20.78 -33.70 56.09
CA SER A 36 -21.87 -33.68 57.07
C SER A 36 -23.25 -33.67 56.41
N LEU A 37 -24.27 -34.00 57.21
CA LEU A 37 -25.68 -33.98 56.82
C LEU A 37 -26.48 -33.17 57.85
N GLU A 38 -27.49 -32.45 57.37
CA GLU A 38 -28.47 -31.79 58.24
C GLU A 38 -29.85 -31.78 57.57
N SER A 39 -30.91 -31.71 58.36
CA SER A 39 -32.27 -31.51 57.82
C SER A 39 -32.64 -30.04 57.90
N ARG A 40 -33.10 -29.43 56.80
CA ARG A 40 -33.56 -28.03 56.78
C ARG A 40 -34.77 -27.86 55.87
N GLY A 41 -35.81 -27.18 56.34
CA GLY A 41 -36.98 -26.80 55.51
C GLY A 41 -37.69 -27.98 54.82
N GLY A 42 -37.77 -29.13 55.48
CA GLY A 42 -38.37 -30.35 54.93
C GLY A 42 -37.52 -31.07 53.88
N GLY A 43 -36.24 -30.71 53.74
CA GLY A 43 -35.26 -31.38 52.86
C GLY A 43 -33.98 -31.80 53.60
N LEU A 44 -33.12 -32.51 52.88
CA LEU A 44 -31.80 -32.95 53.32
C LEU A 44 -30.72 -32.03 52.73
N VAL A 45 -29.86 -31.49 53.59
CA VAL A 45 -28.67 -30.74 53.18
C VAL A 45 -27.46 -31.65 53.34
N VAL A 46 -26.69 -31.79 52.28
CA VAL A 46 -25.43 -32.50 52.20
C VAL A 46 -24.32 -31.46 52.05
N ARG A 47 -23.31 -31.48 52.93
CA ARG A 47 -22.18 -30.55 52.87
C ARG A 47 -20.88 -31.27 52.54
N GLY A 48 -20.03 -30.62 51.75
CA GLY A 48 -18.72 -31.13 51.34
C GLY A 48 -18.82 -32.48 50.64
N LEU A 49 -19.74 -32.60 49.67
CA LEU A 49 -19.86 -33.79 48.83
C LEU A 49 -18.74 -33.76 47.79
N SER A 50 -17.90 -34.80 47.72
CA SER A 50 -16.91 -34.95 46.66
C SER A 50 -16.91 -36.36 46.10
N VAL A 51 -16.77 -36.45 44.78
CA VAL A 51 -16.59 -37.67 44.00
C VAL A 51 -15.18 -37.61 43.46
N ALA A 52 -14.32 -38.54 43.88
CA ALA A 52 -12.95 -38.61 43.41
C ALA A 52 -12.89 -38.97 41.92
N ASN A 53 -11.77 -38.64 41.27
CA ASN A 53 -11.47 -39.22 39.97
C ASN A 53 -11.35 -40.76 40.08
N PRO A 54 -11.73 -41.50 39.03
CA PRO A 54 -11.54 -42.94 39.01
C PRO A 54 -10.04 -43.28 38.90
N GLU A 55 -9.68 -44.52 39.21
CA GLU A 55 -8.30 -44.99 39.11
C GLU A 55 -7.75 -44.82 37.68
N GLY A 56 -6.47 -44.46 37.55
CA GLY A 56 -5.82 -44.18 36.26
C GLY A 56 -5.94 -42.73 35.76
N PHE A 57 -6.59 -41.84 36.52
CA PHE A 57 -6.69 -40.40 36.26
C PHE A 57 -5.89 -39.58 37.29
N PRO A 58 -5.58 -38.29 37.02
CA PRO A 58 -4.92 -37.42 37.98
C PRO A 58 -5.65 -37.36 39.33
N SER A 59 -4.88 -37.31 40.42
CA SER A 59 -5.42 -37.17 41.77
C SER A 59 -6.24 -35.88 41.88
N GLY A 60 -7.43 -35.97 42.45
CA GLY A 60 -8.38 -34.86 42.50
C GLY A 60 -9.83 -35.35 42.56
N TYR A 61 -10.75 -34.44 42.24
CA TYR A 61 -12.19 -34.72 42.20
C TYR A 61 -12.69 -34.69 40.75
N LEU A 62 -13.64 -35.58 40.45
CA LEU A 62 -14.47 -35.48 39.26
C LEU A 62 -15.56 -34.41 39.47
N VAL A 63 -16.23 -34.47 40.63
CA VAL A 63 -17.24 -33.49 41.06
C VAL A 63 -17.04 -33.18 42.53
N ALA A 64 -17.09 -31.93 42.92
CA ALA A 64 -17.21 -31.48 44.30
C ALA A 64 -18.38 -30.50 44.43
N VAL A 65 -19.07 -30.52 45.55
CA VAL A 65 -20.19 -29.65 45.87
C VAL A 65 -20.08 -29.25 47.33
N ASP A 66 -19.98 -27.94 47.58
CA ASP A 66 -19.81 -27.44 48.94
C ASP A 66 -21.11 -27.61 49.74
N ARG A 67 -22.26 -27.38 49.11
CA ARG A 67 -23.58 -27.65 49.68
C ARG A 67 -24.60 -28.10 48.64
N LEU A 68 -25.33 -29.17 48.95
CA LEU A 68 -26.45 -29.69 48.18
C LEU A 68 -27.68 -29.82 49.08
N LEU A 69 -28.74 -29.08 48.82
CA LEU A 69 -30.05 -29.22 49.45
C LEU A 69 -31.01 -29.92 48.49
N VAL A 70 -31.57 -31.06 48.91
CA VAL A 70 -32.62 -31.78 48.18
C VAL A 70 -33.88 -31.80 49.03
N ALA A 71 -34.94 -31.15 48.54
CA ALA A 71 -36.26 -31.13 49.18
C ALA A 71 -37.27 -31.89 48.31
N PRO A 72 -37.55 -33.17 48.60
CA PRO A 72 -38.56 -33.93 47.86
C PRO A 72 -39.98 -33.47 48.20
N ARG A 73 -40.94 -33.78 47.33
CA ARG A 73 -42.37 -33.76 47.68
C ARG A 73 -42.73 -35.11 48.29
N TRP A 74 -42.61 -35.23 49.61
CA TRP A 74 -42.76 -36.50 50.33
C TRP A 74 -44.02 -37.29 49.95
N GLY A 75 -45.17 -36.62 49.85
CA GLY A 75 -46.43 -37.28 49.44
C GLY A 75 -46.46 -37.79 48.00
N ALA A 76 -45.59 -37.31 47.10
CA ALA A 76 -45.43 -37.85 45.74
C ALA A 76 -44.50 -39.07 45.75
N PHE A 77 -43.41 -39.02 46.52
CA PHE A 77 -42.47 -40.14 46.70
C PHE A 77 -43.13 -41.38 47.29
N VAL A 78 -43.97 -41.22 48.32
CA VAL A 78 -44.72 -42.34 48.92
C VAL A 78 -45.67 -43.01 47.92
N ARG A 79 -46.18 -42.25 46.93
CA ARG A 79 -47.03 -42.75 45.84
C ARG A 79 -46.24 -43.24 44.63
N GLY A 80 -44.92 -43.45 44.75
CA GLY A 80 -44.05 -43.92 43.66
C GLY A 80 -43.62 -42.85 42.64
N GLY A 81 -44.07 -41.60 42.80
CA GLY A 81 -43.69 -40.49 41.92
C GLY A 81 -42.33 -39.86 42.29
N ARG A 82 -41.59 -39.38 41.29
CA ARG A 82 -40.28 -38.72 41.50
C ARG A 82 -40.39 -37.21 41.37
N ALA A 83 -40.91 -36.56 42.41
CA ALA A 83 -41.16 -35.11 42.39
C ALA A 83 -40.39 -34.37 43.50
N PHE A 84 -39.60 -33.37 43.13
CA PHE A 84 -38.83 -32.53 44.02
C PHE A 84 -39.42 -31.11 44.07
N ARG A 85 -39.47 -30.52 45.25
CA ARG A 85 -39.83 -29.11 45.43
C ARG A 85 -38.65 -28.21 45.09
N LEU A 86 -37.45 -28.54 45.59
CA LEU A 86 -36.24 -27.77 45.42
C LEU A 86 -35.01 -28.69 45.36
N ILE A 87 -34.11 -28.41 44.43
CA ILE A 87 -32.72 -28.87 44.45
C ILE A 87 -31.86 -27.60 44.42
N ASP A 88 -31.02 -27.39 45.43
CA ASP A 88 -30.21 -26.18 45.55
C ASP A 88 -28.75 -26.61 45.76
N LEU A 89 -27.88 -26.15 44.87
CA LEU A 89 -26.48 -26.53 44.73
C LEU A 89 -25.62 -25.28 44.87
N ASP A 90 -24.57 -25.36 45.68
CA ASP A 90 -23.67 -24.25 45.95
C ASP A 90 -22.21 -24.74 45.90
N GLY A 91 -21.34 -23.96 45.26
CA GLY A 91 -19.92 -24.29 45.11
C GLY A 91 -19.66 -25.55 44.28
N VAL A 92 -20.45 -25.81 43.24
CA VAL A 92 -20.30 -26.99 42.37
C VAL A 92 -19.04 -26.86 41.54
N ARG A 93 -18.11 -27.79 41.66
CA ARG A 93 -16.87 -27.86 40.88
C ARG A 93 -16.80 -29.18 40.13
N VAL A 94 -16.70 -29.11 38.81
CA VAL A 94 -16.56 -30.29 37.94
C VAL A 94 -15.20 -30.23 37.25
N SER A 95 -14.46 -31.33 37.27
CA SER A 95 -13.19 -31.46 36.54
C SER A 95 -13.26 -32.64 35.60
N LEU A 96 -13.25 -32.36 34.30
CA LEU A 96 -13.24 -33.35 33.23
C LEU A 96 -11.84 -33.41 32.63
N GLY A 97 -11.31 -34.61 32.51
CA GLY A 97 -10.01 -34.84 31.92
C GLY A 97 -9.89 -36.24 31.36
N ARG A 98 -8.95 -36.42 30.44
CA ARG A 98 -8.61 -37.70 29.85
C ARG A 98 -7.45 -38.36 30.57
N ASN A 99 -7.47 -39.70 30.61
CA ASN A 99 -6.32 -40.49 31.00
C ASN A 99 -5.31 -40.57 29.83
N ARG A 100 -4.20 -41.28 30.04
CA ARG A 100 -3.17 -41.51 29.00
C ARG A 100 -3.68 -42.26 27.76
N GLN A 101 -4.83 -42.94 27.85
CA GLN A 101 -5.47 -43.67 26.75
C GLN A 101 -6.50 -42.81 26.00
N GLY A 102 -6.68 -41.54 26.39
CA GLY A 102 -7.66 -40.63 25.79
C GLY A 102 -9.10 -40.85 26.27
N GLU A 103 -9.34 -41.71 27.27
CA GLU A 103 -10.66 -41.92 27.86
C GLU A 103 -10.98 -40.83 28.87
N TRP A 104 -12.22 -40.36 28.89
CA TRP A 104 -12.70 -39.36 29.86
C TRP A 104 -12.97 -39.97 31.25
N ASN A 105 -12.64 -39.24 32.32
CA ASN A 105 -12.92 -39.64 33.72
C ASN A 105 -14.42 -39.86 34.02
N LEU A 106 -15.31 -39.36 33.18
CA LEU A 106 -16.77 -39.57 33.24
C LEU A 106 -17.25 -40.86 32.53
N ALA A 107 -16.41 -41.52 31.73
CA ALA A 107 -16.84 -42.60 30.83
C ALA A 107 -17.57 -43.75 31.55
N GLY A 108 -17.10 -44.14 32.75
CA GLY A 108 -17.72 -45.18 33.58
C GLY A 108 -19.13 -44.81 34.04
N LEU A 109 -19.34 -43.58 34.49
CA LEU A 109 -20.67 -43.08 34.84
C LEU A 109 -21.59 -43.03 33.61
N ARG A 110 -21.10 -42.57 32.46
CA ARG A 110 -21.90 -42.49 31.23
C ARG A 110 -22.45 -43.86 30.84
N ARG A 111 -21.60 -44.90 30.76
CA ARG A 111 -22.01 -46.27 30.40
C ARG A 111 -23.13 -46.80 31.31
N ARG A 112 -23.11 -46.45 32.60
CA ARG A 112 -24.12 -46.88 33.58
C ARG A 112 -25.47 -46.19 33.40
N PHE A 113 -25.46 -44.93 33.00
CA PHE A 113 -26.69 -44.15 32.80
C PHE A 113 -27.27 -44.27 31.38
N THR A 114 -26.58 -44.90 30.42
CA THR A 114 -27.00 -45.00 29.01
C THR A 114 -27.65 -46.33 28.60
N GLY A 115 -28.28 -47.10 29.50
CA GLY A 115 -28.74 -48.47 29.15
C GLY A 115 -29.88 -49.09 29.94
N THR A 116 -30.74 -48.30 30.60
CA THR A 116 -31.91 -48.83 31.32
C THR A 116 -33.22 -48.28 30.76
N GLU A 117 -34.31 -49.04 30.94
CA GLU A 117 -35.69 -48.69 30.55
C GLU A 117 -36.03 -47.21 30.82
N ALA A 118 -36.96 -46.65 30.03
CA ALA A 118 -37.36 -45.25 30.11
C ALA A 118 -37.69 -44.85 31.56
N ALA A 119 -36.77 -44.14 32.21
CA ALA A 119 -36.93 -43.75 33.60
C ALA A 119 -38.25 -42.99 33.79
N PRO A 120 -38.97 -43.22 34.90
CA PRO A 120 -40.20 -42.49 35.20
C PRO A 120 -39.91 -40.99 35.26
N GLU A 121 -40.88 -40.17 34.85
CA GLU A 121 -40.71 -38.72 34.78
C GLU A 121 -40.29 -38.16 36.13
N VAL A 122 -39.16 -37.48 36.15
CA VAL A 122 -38.71 -36.67 37.28
C VAL A 122 -39.22 -35.24 37.08
N ARG A 123 -39.92 -34.72 38.10
CA ARG A 123 -40.40 -33.34 38.17
C ARG A 123 -39.65 -32.56 39.23
N ILE A 124 -39.11 -31.39 38.91
CA ILE A 124 -38.39 -30.54 39.87
C ILE A 124 -38.97 -29.13 39.80
N GLY A 125 -39.56 -28.65 40.91
CA GLY A 125 -40.16 -27.32 40.96
C GLY A 125 -39.13 -26.19 40.79
N ARG A 126 -37.98 -26.30 41.46
CA ARG A 126 -36.87 -25.34 41.34
C ARG A 126 -35.54 -26.07 41.46
N LEU A 127 -34.62 -25.80 40.53
CA LEU A 127 -33.22 -26.17 40.64
C LEU A 127 -32.39 -24.90 40.62
N GLU A 128 -31.59 -24.69 41.65
CA GLU A 128 -30.64 -23.58 41.74
C GLU A 128 -29.22 -24.13 41.82
N LEU A 129 -28.32 -23.50 41.09
CA LEU A 129 -26.89 -23.72 41.20
C LEU A 129 -26.24 -22.35 41.31
N ARG A 130 -25.39 -22.18 42.32
CA ARG A 130 -24.63 -20.96 42.60
C ARG A 130 -23.15 -21.28 42.67
N ASP A 131 -22.32 -20.31 42.27
CA ASP A 131 -20.87 -20.38 42.33
C ASP A 131 -20.27 -21.66 41.73
N GLY A 132 -20.81 -22.06 40.58
CA GLY A 132 -20.35 -23.23 39.84
C GLY A 132 -19.05 -22.97 39.07
N ALA A 133 -18.25 -24.01 38.90
CA ALA A 133 -17.08 -24.04 38.05
C ALA A 133 -16.97 -25.38 37.32
N VAL A 134 -16.65 -25.32 36.02
CA VAL A 134 -16.38 -26.50 35.20
C VAL A 134 -15.03 -26.32 34.56
N THR A 135 -14.16 -27.32 34.69
CA THR A 135 -12.85 -27.39 34.04
C THR A 135 -12.81 -28.60 33.14
N VAL A 136 -12.32 -28.43 31.91
CA VAL A 136 -12.14 -29.48 30.91
C VAL A 136 -10.71 -29.39 30.42
N GLU A 137 -9.90 -30.43 30.65
CA GLU A 137 -8.48 -30.45 30.25
C GLU A 137 -7.72 -29.20 30.76
N GLY A 138 -7.99 -28.79 32.01
CA GLY A 138 -7.36 -27.62 32.64
C GLY A 138 -7.89 -26.25 32.18
N ARG A 139 -8.80 -26.17 31.20
CA ARG A 139 -9.47 -24.93 30.79
C ARG A 139 -10.88 -24.88 31.34
N GLY A 140 -11.31 -23.78 31.95
CA GLY A 140 -12.60 -23.77 32.64
C GLY A 140 -13.34 -22.45 32.65
N VAL A 141 -14.60 -22.55 33.04
CA VAL A 141 -15.57 -21.48 33.25
C VAL A 141 -15.90 -21.48 34.74
N SER A 142 -15.92 -20.31 35.37
CA SER A 142 -16.27 -20.13 36.78
C SER A 142 -17.41 -19.13 36.94
N GLY A 143 -17.95 -19.03 38.16
CA GLY A 143 -19.09 -18.15 38.45
C GLY A 143 -20.38 -18.57 37.76
N ILE A 144 -20.54 -19.86 37.44
CA ILE A 144 -21.74 -20.41 36.82
C ILE A 144 -22.88 -20.31 37.83
N SER A 145 -23.95 -19.62 37.47
CA SER A 145 -25.20 -19.65 38.23
C SER A 145 -26.32 -20.08 37.31
N LEU A 146 -27.04 -21.14 37.68
CA LEU A 146 -28.12 -21.72 36.88
C LEU A 146 -29.39 -21.80 37.74
N GLY A 147 -30.45 -21.15 37.27
CA GLY A 147 -31.80 -21.26 37.78
C GLY A 147 -32.68 -21.97 36.77
N LEU A 148 -33.24 -23.12 37.17
CA LEU A 148 -34.28 -23.81 36.42
C LEU A 148 -35.56 -23.87 37.25
N ARG A 149 -36.72 -23.70 36.61
CA ARG A 149 -38.03 -23.87 37.26
C ARG A 149 -38.91 -24.80 36.45
N ASP A 150 -39.73 -25.57 37.16
CA ASP A 150 -40.74 -26.46 36.59
C ASP A 150 -40.18 -27.51 35.61
N ILE A 151 -39.05 -28.13 35.99
CA ILE A 151 -38.38 -29.15 35.17
C ILE A 151 -39.25 -30.40 35.08
N ALA A 152 -39.54 -30.82 33.85
CA ALA A 152 -40.20 -32.08 33.53
C ALA A 152 -39.34 -32.88 32.55
N THR A 153 -38.58 -33.86 33.05
CA THR A 153 -37.54 -34.58 32.27
C THR A 153 -38.04 -35.31 31.01
N ARG A 154 -39.34 -35.59 30.89
CA ARG A 154 -39.95 -36.21 29.70
C ARG A 154 -40.71 -35.22 28.80
N GLY A 155 -40.70 -33.92 29.13
CA GLY A 155 -41.32 -32.88 28.32
C GLY A 155 -42.81 -32.68 28.56
N SER A 156 -43.36 -33.12 29.69
CA SER A 156 -44.77 -32.85 30.02
C SER A 156 -45.05 -31.38 30.38
N ALA A 157 -44.01 -30.59 30.63
CA ALA A 157 -44.10 -29.17 30.92
C ALA A 157 -42.86 -28.41 30.42
N ASP A 158 -43.04 -27.11 30.20
CA ASP A 158 -41.99 -26.17 29.85
C ASP A 158 -41.18 -25.77 31.09
N SER A 159 -39.86 -25.81 30.96
CA SER A 159 -38.93 -25.45 32.02
C SER A 159 -38.38 -24.05 31.78
N ARG A 160 -38.50 -23.14 32.76
CA ARG A 160 -37.86 -21.82 32.67
C ARG A 160 -36.39 -21.94 33.00
N LEU A 161 -35.53 -21.31 32.21
CA LEU A 161 -34.08 -21.35 32.33
C LEU A 161 -33.50 -19.95 32.46
N GLU A 162 -32.58 -19.79 33.40
CA GLU A 162 -31.72 -18.62 33.57
C GLU A 162 -30.31 -19.10 33.92
N LEU A 163 -29.33 -18.79 33.09
CA LEU A 163 -27.93 -19.21 33.25
C LEU A 163 -27.04 -17.98 33.10
N THR A 164 -26.21 -17.69 34.09
CA THR A 164 -25.13 -16.69 34.01
C THR A 164 -23.78 -17.36 34.17
N PHE A 165 -22.79 -16.95 33.39
CA PHE A 165 -21.41 -17.44 33.51
C PHE A 165 -20.41 -16.41 32.99
N ALA A 166 -19.13 -16.57 33.35
CA ALA A 166 -18.04 -15.74 32.84
C ALA A 166 -16.99 -16.58 32.11
N ASP A 167 -16.49 -16.09 30.98
CA ASP A 167 -15.36 -16.73 30.28
C ASP A 167 -14.01 -16.44 30.97
N GLY A 168 -12.92 -17.04 30.45
CA GLY A 168 -11.56 -16.82 30.95
C GLY A 168 -11.02 -15.40 30.74
N ALA A 169 -11.70 -14.56 29.95
CA ALA A 169 -11.37 -13.15 29.75
C ALA A 169 -12.22 -12.21 30.62
N GLY A 170 -13.13 -12.76 31.44
CA GLY A 170 -14.03 -12.00 32.31
C GLY A 170 -15.32 -11.51 31.63
N SER A 171 -15.59 -11.88 30.37
CA SER A 171 -16.83 -11.55 29.67
C SER A 171 -18.00 -12.26 30.34
N ARG A 172 -19.07 -11.53 30.66
CA ARG A 172 -20.25 -12.08 31.34
C ARG A 172 -21.37 -12.37 30.35
N TYR A 173 -21.91 -13.58 30.42
CA TYR A 173 -22.98 -14.07 29.59
C TYR A 173 -24.22 -14.35 30.42
N LEU A 174 -25.38 -14.07 29.84
CA LEU A 174 -26.68 -14.39 30.38
C LEU A 174 -27.49 -15.14 29.32
N VAL A 175 -27.97 -16.33 29.65
CA VAL A 175 -28.91 -17.10 28.83
C VAL A 175 -30.23 -17.18 29.61
N LYS A 176 -31.33 -16.75 29.00
CA LYS A 176 -32.68 -16.82 29.59
C LYS A 176 -33.67 -17.40 28.61
N GLY A 177 -34.66 -18.12 29.09
CA GLY A 177 -35.75 -18.57 28.23
C GLY A 177 -36.51 -19.76 28.77
N ILE A 178 -37.07 -20.53 27.85
CA ILE A 178 -37.87 -21.71 28.12
C ILE A 178 -37.29 -22.88 27.34
N ALA A 179 -37.26 -24.06 27.95
CA ALA A 179 -36.86 -25.30 27.29
C ALA A 179 -37.79 -26.45 27.70
N ARG A 180 -38.13 -27.30 26.75
CA ARG A 180 -38.87 -28.55 26.91
C ARG A 180 -37.96 -29.69 26.51
N PRO A 181 -37.45 -30.48 27.46
CA PRO A 181 -36.72 -31.70 27.14
C PRO A 181 -37.69 -32.82 26.71
N GLY A 182 -37.19 -33.97 26.27
CA GLY A 182 -38.02 -35.14 25.96
C GLY A 182 -38.03 -35.51 24.46
N PRO A 183 -38.97 -36.37 24.03
CA PRO A 183 -38.99 -36.91 22.65
C PRO A 183 -39.39 -35.88 21.60
N ARG A 184 -40.05 -34.78 22.00
CA ARG A 184 -40.31 -33.59 21.17
C ARG A 184 -39.62 -32.38 21.83
N PRO A 185 -38.30 -32.27 21.69
CA PRO A 185 -37.57 -31.19 22.33
C PRO A 185 -37.94 -29.86 21.70
N ALA A 186 -38.11 -28.84 22.52
CA ALA A 186 -38.34 -27.47 22.07
C ALA A 186 -37.62 -26.49 22.99
N PHE A 187 -37.23 -25.33 22.49
CA PHE A 187 -36.71 -24.25 23.34
C PHE A 187 -36.87 -22.88 22.69
N ASP A 188 -36.93 -21.85 23.52
CA ASP A 188 -36.81 -20.45 23.13
C ASP A 188 -35.85 -19.80 24.10
N LEU A 189 -34.64 -19.48 23.64
CA LEU A 189 -33.54 -18.99 24.45
C LEU A 189 -33.06 -17.63 23.93
N THR A 190 -32.69 -16.75 24.85
CA THR A 190 -32.05 -15.48 24.58
C THR A 190 -30.68 -15.49 25.25
N LEU A 191 -29.63 -15.25 24.46
CA LEU A 191 -28.26 -15.01 24.91
C LEU A 191 -27.99 -13.50 24.89
N PHE A 192 -27.41 -13.00 25.97
CA PHE A 192 -27.03 -11.60 26.14
C PHE A 192 -25.63 -11.48 26.75
N ALA A 193 -24.80 -10.62 26.17
CA ALA A 193 -23.53 -10.17 26.74
C ALA A 193 -23.38 -8.68 26.45
N ALA A 194 -23.48 -7.84 27.49
CA ALA A 194 -23.41 -6.38 27.36
C ALA A 194 -22.01 -5.89 26.97
N GLU A 195 -20.99 -6.57 27.49
CA GLU A 195 -19.59 -6.30 27.20
C GLU A 195 -18.86 -7.65 27.13
N LEU A 196 -18.13 -7.87 26.04
CA LEU A 196 -17.30 -9.05 25.84
C LEU A 196 -15.97 -8.69 25.19
N SER A 197 -14.92 -9.39 25.59
CA SER A 197 -13.59 -9.27 24.98
C SER A 197 -13.49 -10.16 23.74
N LEU A 198 -12.94 -9.64 22.65
CA LEU A 198 -12.67 -10.40 21.43
C LEU A 198 -11.24 -10.95 21.38
N ALA A 199 -10.39 -10.62 22.36
CA ALA A 199 -9.02 -11.12 22.44
C ALA A 199 -8.92 -12.66 22.39
N PRO A 200 -9.82 -13.44 23.04
CA PRO A 200 -9.80 -14.90 22.91
C PRO A 200 -10.04 -15.43 21.49
N LEU A 201 -10.70 -14.64 20.62
CA LEU A 201 -10.97 -15.01 19.23
C LEU A 201 -9.78 -14.72 18.31
N ALA A 202 -8.73 -14.04 18.78
CA ALA A 202 -7.53 -13.73 18.00
C ALA A 202 -6.81 -14.98 17.47
N GLY A 203 -6.97 -16.15 18.11
CA GLY A 203 -6.41 -17.42 17.64
C GLY A 203 -7.20 -18.07 16.50
N LEU A 204 -8.45 -17.64 16.26
CA LEU A 204 -9.35 -18.20 15.25
C LEU A 204 -9.32 -17.41 13.92
N VAL A 205 -8.83 -16.17 13.96
CA VAL A 205 -8.70 -15.30 12.80
C VAL A 205 -7.23 -15.27 12.38
N PRO A 206 -6.89 -15.31 11.08
CA PRO A 206 -5.52 -15.14 10.61
C PRO A 206 -4.97 -13.78 11.11
N GLN A 207 -4.08 -13.82 12.12
CA GLN A 207 -3.55 -12.63 12.81
C GLN A 207 -2.76 -11.65 11.94
N ARG A 208 -2.48 -12.03 10.69
CA ARG A 208 -1.75 -11.18 9.73
C ARG A 208 -2.56 -9.99 9.24
N GLU A 209 -3.89 -10.04 9.31
CA GLU A 209 -4.76 -9.01 8.70
C GLU A 209 -5.62 -8.27 9.75
N LEU A 210 -6.00 -8.92 10.85
CA LEU A 210 -6.87 -8.34 11.88
C LEU A 210 -6.28 -8.50 13.29
N ALA A 211 -6.28 -7.39 14.05
CA ALA A 211 -5.93 -7.30 15.46
C ALA A 211 -7.21 -7.26 16.31
N LEU A 212 -7.30 -8.15 17.31
CA LEU A 212 -8.46 -8.31 18.19
C LEU A 212 -8.10 -8.15 19.68
N GLU A 213 -6.84 -7.89 20.01
CA GLU A 213 -6.27 -7.89 21.36
C GLU A 213 -6.95 -6.85 22.26
N ASN A 214 -7.33 -5.70 21.70
CA ASN A 214 -8.01 -4.60 22.38
C ASN A 214 -9.50 -4.51 22.01
N ALA A 215 -10.01 -5.44 21.20
CA ALA A 215 -11.33 -5.34 20.62
C ALA A 215 -12.41 -5.78 21.62
N ARG A 216 -13.48 -4.99 21.70
CA ARG A 216 -14.63 -5.24 22.57
C ARG A 216 -15.90 -5.36 21.75
N GLY A 217 -16.91 -6.00 22.31
CA GLY A 217 -18.21 -6.08 21.69
C GLY A 217 -19.37 -6.27 22.64
N SER A 218 -20.56 -6.28 22.06
CA SER A 218 -21.81 -6.66 22.73
C SER A 218 -22.60 -7.61 21.85
N LEU A 219 -23.28 -8.57 22.45
CA LEU A 219 -24.03 -9.62 21.77
C LEU A 219 -25.42 -9.74 22.34
N ARG A 220 -26.41 -9.79 21.45
CA ARG A 220 -27.77 -10.23 21.75
C ARG A 220 -28.18 -11.23 20.69
N ALA A 221 -28.56 -12.44 21.07
CA ALA A 221 -29.06 -13.44 20.14
C ALA A 221 -30.27 -14.15 20.74
N THR A 222 -31.24 -14.50 19.92
CA THR A 222 -32.34 -15.38 20.28
C THR A 222 -32.25 -16.63 19.41
N ALA A 223 -32.60 -17.78 19.99
CA ALA A 223 -32.63 -19.05 19.31
C ALA A 223 -33.88 -19.83 19.75
N GLY A 224 -34.68 -20.25 18.78
CA GLY A 224 -35.87 -21.07 18.98
C GLY A 224 -35.73 -22.41 18.26
N PHE A 225 -36.10 -23.51 18.90
CA PHE A 225 -36.16 -24.83 18.27
C PHE A 225 -37.55 -25.41 18.49
N HIS A 226 -38.27 -25.68 17.40
CA HIS A 226 -39.61 -26.26 17.42
C HIS A 226 -39.77 -27.19 16.22
N ASP A 227 -40.34 -28.39 16.45
CA ASP A 227 -40.69 -29.34 15.39
C ASP A 227 -39.57 -29.65 14.38
N GLY A 228 -38.32 -29.72 14.85
CA GLY A 228 -37.16 -30.01 14.00
C GLY A 228 -36.56 -28.79 13.28
N LEU A 229 -37.10 -27.59 13.50
CA LEU A 229 -36.60 -26.33 12.94
C LEU A 229 -35.92 -25.49 14.02
N LEU A 230 -34.62 -25.25 13.85
CA LEU A 230 -33.86 -24.27 14.61
C LEU A 230 -33.96 -22.92 13.90
N LYS A 231 -34.38 -21.85 14.58
CA LYS A 231 -34.28 -20.47 14.12
C LYS A 231 -33.38 -19.69 15.07
N ALA A 232 -32.56 -18.81 14.53
CA ALA A 232 -31.72 -17.93 15.31
C ALA A 232 -31.67 -16.55 14.68
N GLU A 233 -31.73 -15.51 15.51
CA GLU A 233 -31.48 -14.13 15.13
C GLU A 233 -30.56 -13.48 16.15
N GLY A 234 -29.82 -12.46 15.75
CA GLY A 234 -28.99 -11.75 16.70
C GLY A 234 -28.31 -10.54 16.13
N ASP A 235 -27.85 -9.70 17.05
CA ASP A 235 -27.10 -8.48 16.82
C ASP A 235 -25.81 -8.54 17.63
N PHE A 236 -24.71 -8.30 16.95
CA PHE A 236 -23.38 -8.20 17.51
C PHE A 236 -22.80 -6.84 17.15
N ARG A 237 -22.25 -6.10 18.10
CA ARG A 237 -21.51 -4.85 17.87
C ARG A 237 -20.08 -5.01 18.31
N PHE A 238 -19.16 -4.38 17.61
CA PHE A 238 -17.74 -4.41 17.93
C PHE A 238 -17.07 -3.04 17.79
N THR A 239 -16.05 -2.81 18.60
CA THR A 239 -15.18 -1.63 18.56
C THR A 239 -13.74 -2.05 18.87
N GLY A 240 -12.75 -1.24 18.46
CA GLY A 240 -11.34 -1.50 18.76
C GLY A 240 -10.75 -2.71 18.03
N VAL A 241 -11.42 -3.21 16.98
CA VAL A 241 -10.82 -4.13 16.01
C VAL A 241 -9.89 -3.32 15.13
N SER A 242 -8.70 -3.81 14.78
CA SER A 242 -7.86 -3.08 13.83
C SER A 242 -7.48 -3.91 12.61
N LEU A 243 -7.52 -3.30 11.42
CA LEU A 243 -6.94 -3.86 10.21
C LEU A 243 -5.45 -3.52 10.16
N ARG A 244 -4.60 -4.54 10.05
CA ARG A 244 -3.14 -4.37 9.89
C ARG A 244 -2.78 -4.38 8.41
N MET A 245 -2.21 -3.29 7.93
CA MET A 245 -1.68 -3.13 6.58
C MET A 245 -0.22 -2.65 6.67
N ASP A 246 0.73 -3.58 6.54
CA ASP A 246 2.18 -3.33 6.70
C ASP A 246 2.52 -2.51 7.97
N ALA A 247 2.86 -1.22 7.81
CA ALA A 247 3.23 -0.31 8.89
C ALA A 247 2.06 0.47 9.49
N VAL A 248 0.82 0.18 9.07
CA VAL A 248 -0.38 0.96 9.40
C VAL A 248 -1.41 0.07 10.09
N GLU A 249 -1.98 0.59 11.17
CA GLU A 249 -3.08 -0.03 11.91
C GLU A 249 -4.33 0.86 11.79
N ILE A 250 -5.42 0.30 11.27
CA ILE A 250 -6.65 1.04 10.97
C ILE A 250 -7.76 0.58 11.90
N PRO A 251 -8.26 1.42 12.82
CA PRO A 251 -9.31 1.03 13.73
C PRO A 251 -10.65 0.86 12.99
N LEU A 252 -11.33 -0.22 13.32
CA LEU A 252 -12.64 -0.63 12.81
C LEU A 252 -13.62 -0.71 13.98
N ALA A 253 -14.81 -0.17 13.76
CA ALA A 253 -15.98 -0.36 14.60
C ALA A 253 -17.14 -0.76 13.70
N GLY A 254 -18.16 -1.43 14.25
CA GLY A 254 -19.27 -1.89 13.43
C GLY A 254 -20.21 -2.84 14.13
N GLY A 255 -20.99 -3.56 13.34
CA GLY A 255 -21.89 -4.58 13.83
C GLY A 255 -22.33 -5.58 12.77
N VAL A 256 -22.81 -6.71 13.25
CA VAL A 256 -23.36 -7.81 12.47
C VAL A 256 -24.76 -8.10 13.01
N ALA A 257 -25.77 -7.95 12.16
CA ALA A 257 -27.12 -8.43 12.44
C ALA A 257 -27.38 -9.66 11.57
N PHE A 258 -27.98 -10.72 12.11
CA PHE A 258 -28.27 -11.93 11.35
C PHE A 258 -29.64 -12.52 11.73
N ALA A 259 -30.24 -13.24 10.79
CA ALA A 259 -31.35 -14.15 11.02
C ALA A 259 -31.25 -15.34 10.07
N GLY A 260 -31.51 -16.53 10.59
CA GLY A 260 -31.46 -17.77 9.83
C GLY A 260 -32.01 -18.95 10.60
N GLY A 261 -31.91 -20.12 10.00
CA GLY A 261 -32.35 -21.34 10.63
C GLY A 261 -31.75 -22.60 10.02
N TYR A 262 -32.01 -23.73 10.66
CA TYR A 262 -31.61 -25.05 10.23
C TYR A 262 -32.78 -26.02 10.38
N ASP A 263 -33.22 -26.58 9.26
CA ASP A 263 -34.22 -27.64 9.20
C ASP A 263 -33.50 -28.99 9.31
N THR A 264 -33.69 -29.66 10.44
CA THR A 264 -33.07 -30.96 10.72
C THR A 264 -33.62 -32.09 9.87
N GLY A 265 -34.87 -31.99 9.40
CA GLY A 265 -35.53 -32.98 8.56
C GLY A 265 -35.07 -32.93 7.11
N ARG A 266 -34.79 -31.72 6.60
CA ARG A 266 -34.24 -31.50 5.25
C ARG A 266 -32.72 -31.45 5.18
N ASP A 267 -32.05 -31.41 6.34
CA ASP A 267 -30.62 -31.13 6.47
C ASP A 267 -30.20 -29.86 5.70
N GLU A 268 -30.98 -28.78 5.88
CA GLU A 268 -30.80 -27.51 5.18
C GLU A 268 -30.66 -26.35 6.16
N ALA A 269 -29.58 -25.59 6.06
CA ALA A 269 -29.39 -24.33 6.76
C ALA A 269 -29.68 -23.16 5.83
N ARG A 270 -30.46 -22.19 6.29
CA ARG A 270 -30.80 -20.97 5.56
C ARG A 270 -30.37 -19.75 6.34
N LEU A 271 -29.59 -18.89 5.68
CA LEU A 271 -29.33 -17.54 6.12
C LEU A 271 -30.34 -16.62 5.44
N GLU A 272 -31.38 -16.23 6.17
CA GLU A 272 -32.44 -15.35 5.65
C GLU A 272 -31.93 -13.93 5.43
N ARG A 273 -31.11 -13.44 6.35
CA ARG A 273 -30.42 -12.16 6.25
C ARG A 273 -29.18 -12.14 7.14
N MET A 274 -28.13 -11.49 6.67
CA MET A 274 -27.01 -11.04 7.49
C MET A 274 -26.57 -9.67 6.98
N THR A 275 -26.55 -8.69 7.86
CA THR A 275 -26.06 -7.34 7.56
C THR A 275 -24.79 -7.13 8.35
N ILE A 276 -23.68 -6.92 7.64
CA ILE A 276 -22.38 -6.58 8.21
C ILE A 276 -22.14 -5.11 7.91
N GLY A 277 -22.14 -4.27 8.94
CA GLY A 277 -21.80 -2.86 8.84
C GLY A 277 -20.45 -2.61 9.48
N VAL A 278 -19.52 -2.01 8.74
CA VAL A 278 -18.30 -1.42 9.29
C VAL A 278 -18.48 0.09 9.26
N ALA A 279 -18.47 0.70 10.45
CA ALA A 279 -18.71 2.13 10.66
C ALA A 279 -17.86 2.94 9.70
N ASP A 280 -18.52 3.90 9.04
CA ASP A 280 -17.91 4.81 8.08
C ASP A 280 -17.19 4.15 6.90
N ILE A 281 -17.36 2.85 6.62
CA ILE A 281 -16.72 2.19 5.47
C ILE A 281 -17.74 1.62 4.51
N ALA A 282 -18.48 0.58 4.92
CA ALA A 282 -19.40 -0.12 4.02
C ALA A 282 -20.43 -0.94 4.81
N THR A 283 -21.56 -1.24 4.17
CA THR A 283 -22.53 -2.23 4.65
C THR A 283 -22.71 -3.32 3.60
N ALA A 284 -22.59 -4.57 4.01
CA ALA A 284 -22.80 -5.74 3.17
C ALA A 284 -24.03 -6.51 3.67
N ARG A 285 -24.90 -6.91 2.76
CA ARG A 285 -26.04 -7.80 3.02
C ARG A 285 -25.78 -9.16 2.40
N LEU A 286 -25.92 -10.21 3.19
CA LEU A 286 -25.72 -11.59 2.78
C LEU A 286 -27.01 -12.39 3.00
N THR A 287 -27.28 -13.29 2.08
CA THR A 287 -28.33 -14.31 2.16
C THR A 287 -27.73 -15.62 1.69
N GLY A 288 -28.31 -16.75 2.05
CA GLY A 288 -27.83 -18.01 1.52
C GLY A 288 -28.58 -19.24 1.99
N VAL A 289 -28.32 -20.34 1.31
CA VAL A 289 -28.83 -21.67 1.64
C VAL A 289 -27.67 -22.64 1.54
N VAL A 290 -27.57 -23.54 2.52
CA VAL A 290 -26.65 -24.67 2.54
C VAL A 290 -27.49 -25.93 2.69
N SER A 291 -27.56 -26.73 1.63
CA SER A 291 -28.24 -28.02 1.64
C SER A 291 -27.23 -29.13 1.93
N ARG A 292 -27.69 -30.24 2.52
CA ARG A 292 -26.83 -31.39 2.87
C ARG A 292 -25.69 -30.97 3.80
N LEU A 293 -25.99 -30.18 4.82
CA LEU A 293 -24.99 -29.60 5.74
C LEU A 293 -24.13 -30.66 6.43
N ARG A 294 -24.68 -31.85 6.72
CA ARG A 294 -23.95 -32.96 7.37
C ARG A 294 -23.00 -33.69 6.43
N THR A 295 -23.17 -33.55 5.12
CA THR A 295 -22.39 -34.25 4.10
C THR A 295 -21.68 -33.24 3.19
N ASP A 296 -22.23 -32.99 2.00
CA ASP A 296 -21.56 -32.28 0.90
C ASP A 296 -21.45 -30.77 1.12
N ARG A 297 -22.32 -30.19 1.97
CA ARG A 297 -22.37 -28.75 2.29
C ARG A 297 -22.49 -27.89 1.03
N ALA A 298 -23.38 -28.29 0.12
CA ALA A 298 -23.64 -27.53 -1.10
C ALA A 298 -24.30 -26.19 -0.73
N PHE A 299 -23.69 -25.08 -1.14
CA PHE A 299 -24.12 -23.74 -0.74
C PHE A 299 -24.40 -22.84 -1.93
N THR A 300 -25.37 -21.94 -1.75
CA THR A 300 -25.62 -20.77 -2.58
C THR A 300 -25.73 -19.56 -1.67
N ALA A 301 -24.95 -18.51 -1.94
CA ALA A 301 -24.96 -17.27 -1.19
C ALA A 301 -25.21 -16.07 -2.12
N GLY A 302 -26.05 -15.14 -1.70
CA GLY A 302 -26.23 -13.85 -2.36
C GLY A 302 -25.58 -12.76 -1.51
N ILE A 303 -24.74 -11.94 -2.13
CA ILE A 303 -24.01 -10.82 -1.51
C ILE A 303 -24.43 -9.53 -2.23
N ALA A 304 -24.94 -8.58 -1.47
CA ALA A 304 -25.25 -7.24 -1.93
C ALA A 304 -24.45 -6.22 -1.11
N LEU A 305 -23.70 -5.36 -1.78
CA LEU A 305 -23.01 -4.25 -1.14
C LEU A 305 -23.90 -3.01 -1.22
N ASP A 306 -24.24 -2.43 -0.07
CA ASP A 306 -24.80 -1.08 -0.04
C ASP A 306 -23.78 -0.12 -0.60
N VAL A 307 -24.25 0.86 -1.37
CA VAL A 307 -23.43 1.72 -2.20
C VAL A 307 -22.40 2.47 -1.35
N PRO A 308 -21.14 2.00 -1.20
CA PRO A 308 -20.18 2.67 -0.32
C PRO A 308 -19.71 3.92 -1.04
N ASP A 309 -19.68 5.03 -0.31
CA ASP A 309 -18.98 6.22 -0.75
C ASP A 309 -17.47 5.95 -0.61
N LEU A 310 -16.79 5.85 -1.75
CA LEU A 310 -15.34 5.67 -1.84
C LEU A 310 -14.58 6.79 -1.14
N GLY A 311 -15.19 7.97 -0.98
CA GLY A 311 -14.66 9.06 -0.17
C GLY A 311 -14.21 8.62 1.21
N ARG A 312 -14.95 7.69 1.82
CA ARG A 312 -14.67 7.22 3.18
C ARG A 312 -13.45 6.30 3.28
N LEU A 313 -13.02 5.71 2.15
CA LEU A 313 -11.76 4.93 2.07
C LEU A 313 -10.52 5.82 1.92
N SER A 314 -10.68 7.12 1.66
CA SER A 314 -9.56 8.04 1.43
C SER A 314 -8.58 8.07 2.60
N THR A 315 -9.07 8.14 3.84
CA THR A 315 -8.23 8.17 5.05
C THR A 315 -7.42 6.89 5.22
N VAL A 316 -8.02 5.75 4.87
CA VAL A 316 -7.38 4.43 4.89
C VAL A 316 -6.26 4.37 3.86
N LEU A 317 -6.54 4.79 2.62
CA LEU A 317 -5.60 4.75 1.51
C LEU A 317 -4.48 5.78 1.63
N ALA A 318 -4.76 6.98 2.13
CA ALA A 318 -3.75 8.01 2.34
C ALA A 318 -2.67 7.54 3.33
N THR A 319 -3.09 6.87 4.41
CA THR A 319 -2.18 6.30 5.40
C THR A 319 -1.35 5.17 4.80
N ALA A 320 -1.97 4.26 4.05
CA ALA A 320 -1.27 3.15 3.39
C ALA A 320 -0.29 3.60 2.29
N ALA A 321 -0.64 4.64 1.52
CA ALA A 321 0.18 5.15 0.42
C ALA A 321 1.31 6.10 0.88
N GLY A 322 1.31 6.54 2.15
CA GLY A 322 2.26 7.51 2.69
C GLY A 322 2.22 8.87 2.00
N ARG A 323 1.13 9.19 1.29
CA ARG A 323 0.91 10.42 0.54
C ARG A 323 -0.57 10.80 0.58
N PRO A 324 -0.91 12.10 0.58
CA PRO A 324 -2.30 12.54 0.55
C PRO A 324 -2.97 12.06 -0.75
N MET A 325 -3.88 11.08 -0.58
CA MET A 325 -4.67 10.47 -1.63
C MET A 325 -6.15 10.54 -1.21
N ALA A 326 -7.02 10.97 -2.13
CA ALA A 326 -8.45 10.96 -1.91
C ALA A 326 -9.15 10.24 -3.07
N LEU A 327 -10.06 9.33 -2.72
CA LEU A 327 -11.01 8.74 -3.65
C LEU A 327 -12.36 9.43 -3.52
N ALA A 328 -13.18 9.36 -4.55
CA ALA A 328 -14.60 9.66 -4.47
C ALA A 328 -15.38 8.75 -5.43
N GLY A 329 -16.70 8.76 -5.29
CA GLY A 329 -17.60 7.94 -6.10
C GLY A 329 -18.28 6.84 -5.30
N ARG A 330 -19.07 6.05 -5.99
CA ARG A 330 -19.99 5.08 -5.40
C ARG A 330 -19.77 3.71 -6.00
N ILE A 331 -19.40 2.72 -5.19
CA ILE A 331 -19.35 1.31 -5.61
C ILE A 331 -20.72 0.68 -5.34
N GLY A 332 -21.16 -0.29 -6.13
CA GLY A 332 -22.35 -1.08 -5.84
C GLY A 332 -22.24 -2.46 -6.44
N SER A 333 -23.22 -3.31 -6.20
CA SER A 333 -23.30 -4.64 -6.79
C SER A 333 -24.70 -4.92 -7.34
N THR A 334 -24.79 -5.63 -8.47
CA THR A 334 -26.04 -6.14 -9.04
C THR A 334 -26.38 -7.55 -8.53
N GLY A 335 -26.20 -7.79 -7.23
CA GLY A 335 -26.42 -9.08 -6.60
C GLY A 335 -25.35 -10.11 -6.98
N LEU A 336 -24.26 -10.17 -6.20
CA LEU A 336 -23.23 -11.17 -6.40
C LEU A 336 -23.74 -12.51 -5.87
N ARG A 337 -23.86 -13.52 -6.74
CA ARG A 337 -24.25 -14.88 -6.38
C ARG A 337 -23.03 -15.79 -6.37
N VAL A 338 -22.80 -16.49 -5.26
CA VAL A 338 -21.70 -17.42 -5.07
C VAL A 338 -22.28 -18.81 -4.83
N VAL A 339 -21.82 -19.81 -5.59
CA VAL A 339 -22.26 -21.21 -5.47
C VAL A 339 -21.04 -22.10 -5.24
N GLY A 340 -21.17 -23.13 -4.41
CA GLY A 340 -20.08 -24.04 -4.12
C GLY A 340 -20.47 -25.23 -3.24
N ASP A 341 -19.47 -25.97 -2.77
CA ASP A 341 -19.64 -27.08 -1.82
C ASP A 341 -18.42 -27.22 -0.89
N GLY A 342 -18.52 -28.09 0.11
CA GLY A 342 -17.48 -28.28 1.14
C GLY A 342 -16.19 -28.91 0.63
N THR A 343 -16.20 -29.59 -0.52
CA THR A 343 -15.05 -30.30 -1.08
C THR A 343 -14.33 -29.50 -2.17
N GLY A 344 -15.08 -28.89 -3.07
CA GLY A 344 -14.59 -28.10 -4.21
C GLY A 344 -14.43 -26.61 -3.89
N GLY A 345 -14.97 -26.13 -2.78
CA GLY A 345 -15.01 -24.72 -2.44
C GLY A 345 -15.99 -23.96 -3.33
N VAL A 346 -15.67 -22.73 -3.69
CA VAL A 346 -16.50 -21.94 -4.63
C VAL A 346 -16.39 -22.55 -6.04
N THR A 347 -17.53 -22.83 -6.66
CA THR A 347 -17.64 -23.42 -8.00
C THR A 347 -18.27 -22.47 -9.02
N SER A 348 -19.01 -21.44 -8.60
CA SER A 348 -19.49 -20.35 -9.46
C SER A 348 -19.55 -19.03 -8.71
N VAL A 349 -19.28 -17.93 -9.42
CA VAL A 349 -19.52 -16.56 -8.98
C VAL A 349 -20.15 -15.81 -10.16
N GLU A 350 -21.33 -15.24 -9.94
CA GLU A 350 -22.13 -14.51 -10.93
C GLU A 350 -22.53 -13.13 -10.39
N GLY A 351 -22.78 -12.18 -11.28
CA GLY A 351 -23.15 -10.81 -10.95
C GLY A 351 -22.07 -9.80 -11.33
N ALA A 352 -22.32 -8.52 -11.07
CA ALA A 352 -21.37 -7.46 -11.39
C ALA A 352 -21.22 -6.42 -10.28
N LEU A 353 -20.01 -5.91 -10.14
CA LEU A 353 -19.71 -4.69 -9.38
C LEU A 353 -19.82 -3.48 -10.30
N ILE A 354 -20.39 -2.39 -9.82
CA ILE A 354 -20.57 -1.15 -10.57
C ILE A 354 -19.86 -0.02 -9.82
N LEU A 355 -19.06 0.77 -10.53
CA LEU A 355 -18.52 2.03 -10.07
C LEU A 355 -19.30 3.17 -10.74
N ARG A 356 -19.71 4.16 -9.94
CA ARG A 356 -20.33 5.39 -10.40
C ARG A 356 -19.55 6.60 -9.92
N GLU A 357 -19.31 7.56 -10.81
CA GLU A 357 -18.66 8.84 -10.50
C GLU A 357 -17.32 8.71 -9.76
N GLY A 358 -16.55 7.67 -10.07
CA GLY A 358 -15.23 7.43 -9.50
C GLY A 358 -14.28 8.60 -9.76
N ALA A 359 -13.55 9.03 -8.72
CA ALA A 359 -12.52 10.03 -8.84
C ALA A 359 -11.30 9.69 -7.97
N LEU A 360 -10.13 10.16 -8.39
CA LEU A 360 -8.86 10.04 -7.66
C LEU A 360 -8.17 11.41 -7.64
N THR A 361 -7.70 11.80 -6.46
CA THR A 361 -6.87 12.98 -6.23
C THR A 361 -5.57 12.56 -5.57
N LEU A 362 -4.44 13.04 -6.07
CA LEU A 362 -3.10 12.79 -5.53
C LEU A 362 -2.42 14.13 -5.23
N GLY A 363 -1.96 14.34 -4.00
CA GLY A 363 -1.28 15.59 -3.65
C GLY A 363 -2.16 16.84 -3.78
N GLY A 364 -3.48 16.68 -3.63
CA GLY A 364 -4.46 17.75 -3.87
C GLY A 364 -4.79 18.00 -5.35
N ARG A 365 -4.09 17.35 -6.31
CA ARG A 365 -4.36 17.49 -7.74
C ARG A 365 -5.30 16.36 -8.23
N PRO A 366 -6.42 16.69 -8.90
CA PRO A 366 -7.30 15.68 -9.46
C PRO A 366 -6.60 14.92 -10.60
N VAL A 367 -6.53 13.60 -10.47
CA VAL A 367 -5.92 12.70 -11.45
C VAL A 367 -6.95 12.24 -12.47
N VAL A 368 -8.09 11.73 -11.99
CA VAL A 368 -9.23 11.32 -12.83
C VAL A 368 -10.53 11.66 -12.11
N ARG A 369 -11.59 11.95 -12.86
CA ARG A 369 -12.94 12.28 -12.35
C ARG A 369 -14.02 11.64 -13.22
N GLY A 370 -15.18 11.35 -12.63
CA GLY A 370 -16.36 10.91 -13.37
C GLY A 370 -16.23 9.53 -14.00
N VAL A 371 -15.43 8.63 -13.42
CA VAL A 371 -15.24 7.27 -13.94
C VAL A 371 -16.44 6.41 -13.57
N ASN A 372 -17.07 5.83 -14.57
CA ASN A 372 -18.14 4.86 -14.42
C ASN A 372 -17.66 3.52 -14.98
N GLY A 373 -18.12 2.41 -14.42
CA GLY A 373 -17.77 1.11 -14.97
C GLY A 373 -18.50 -0.03 -14.32
N ALA A 374 -18.45 -1.18 -14.97
CA ALA A 374 -18.97 -2.42 -14.42
C ALA A 374 -17.97 -3.54 -14.64
N VAL A 375 -17.86 -4.43 -13.65
CA VAL A 375 -17.03 -5.63 -13.69
C VAL A 375 -17.92 -6.83 -13.38
N GLY A 376 -18.16 -7.68 -14.37
CA GLY A 376 -18.89 -8.93 -14.24
C GLY A 376 -17.97 -10.09 -13.88
N PHE A 377 -18.46 -11.02 -13.06
CA PHE A 377 -17.73 -12.22 -12.65
C PHE A 377 -18.20 -13.44 -13.42
N SER A 378 -17.26 -14.32 -13.74
CA SER A 378 -17.51 -15.57 -14.44
C SER A 378 -16.49 -16.64 -14.02
N ARG A 379 -16.87 -17.91 -14.15
CA ARG A 379 -15.97 -19.05 -13.87
C ARG A 379 -14.94 -19.21 -15.00
N GLU A 380 -13.70 -19.50 -14.62
CA GLU A 380 -12.60 -19.84 -15.52
C GLU A 380 -11.96 -21.19 -15.12
N ARG A 381 -11.18 -21.84 -16.00
CA ARG A 381 -10.61 -23.19 -15.74
C ARG A 381 -9.83 -23.27 -14.41
N GLU A 382 -9.03 -22.26 -14.09
CA GLU A 382 -8.15 -22.23 -12.90
C GLU A 382 -8.70 -21.38 -11.74
N GLY A 383 -9.92 -20.84 -11.85
CA GLY A 383 -10.52 -19.97 -10.83
C GLY A 383 -11.66 -19.12 -11.37
N PHE A 384 -11.55 -17.81 -11.22
CA PHE A 384 -12.61 -16.85 -11.57
C PHE A 384 -12.04 -15.70 -12.38
N GLY A 385 -12.72 -15.36 -13.48
CA GLY A 385 -12.43 -14.18 -14.29
C GLY A 385 -13.41 -13.06 -13.97
N ALA A 386 -12.91 -11.89 -13.62
CA ALA A 386 -13.67 -10.66 -13.52
C ALA A 386 -13.35 -9.80 -14.74
N ARG A 387 -14.35 -9.52 -15.59
CA ARG A 387 -14.17 -8.74 -16.83
C ARG A 387 -15.04 -7.50 -16.77
N GLY A 388 -14.48 -6.37 -17.16
CA GLY A 388 -15.20 -5.11 -17.08
C GLY A 388 -14.62 -4.02 -17.96
N ARG A 389 -15.28 -2.87 -17.93
CA ARG A 389 -14.84 -1.66 -18.63
C ARG A 389 -15.11 -0.45 -17.75
N PHE A 390 -14.12 0.42 -17.63
CA PHE A 390 -14.24 1.70 -16.95
C PHE A 390 -14.11 2.82 -17.96
N THR A 391 -15.07 3.73 -17.96
CA THR A 391 -15.16 4.87 -18.88
C THR A 391 -15.33 6.17 -18.12
N GLY A 392 -14.65 7.24 -18.52
CA GLY A 392 -14.80 8.56 -17.93
C GLY A 392 -14.94 9.62 -19.02
N ALA A 393 -16.07 10.32 -19.05
CA ALA A 393 -16.37 11.33 -20.08
C ALA A 393 -15.74 12.72 -19.79
N GLY A 394 -14.73 12.80 -18.91
CA GLY A 394 -14.25 14.05 -18.33
C GLY A 394 -13.92 15.14 -19.37
N GLU A 395 -14.37 16.36 -19.09
CA GLU A 395 -14.04 17.59 -19.84
C GLU A 395 -12.55 17.94 -19.72
N ASP A 396 -12.01 18.56 -20.77
CA ASP A 396 -10.60 18.95 -20.84
C ASP A 396 -10.28 19.99 -19.74
N GLY A 397 -9.26 19.72 -18.92
CA GLY A 397 -8.72 20.66 -17.91
C GLY A 397 -9.16 20.42 -16.45
N ALA A 398 -10.18 19.61 -16.19
CA ALA A 398 -10.67 19.36 -14.81
C ALA A 398 -9.87 18.29 -14.04
N ALA A 399 -9.11 17.44 -14.74
CA ALA A 399 -8.28 16.38 -14.19
C ALA A 399 -7.06 16.11 -15.12
N LEU A 400 -6.01 15.47 -14.59
CA LEU A 400 -4.85 15.06 -15.41
C LEU A 400 -5.22 14.08 -16.53
N VAL A 401 -6.21 13.23 -16.28
CA VAL A 401 -6.70 12.20 -17.19
C VAL A 401 -8.20 12.40 -17.39
N GLY A 402 -8.58 12.77 -18.61
CA GLY A 402 -9.95 12.84 -19.12
C GLY A 402 -10.20 11.79 -20.21
N GLY A 403 -11.43 11.72 -20.74
CA GLY A 403 -11.77 10.81 -21.87
C GLY A 403 -11.23 9.39 -21.72
N LEU A 404 -11.49 8.75 -20.57
CA LEU A 404 -10.92 7.47 -20.18
C LEU A 404 -11.74 6.30 -20.73
N ASP A 405 -11.06 5.26 -21.21
CA ASP A 405 -11.63 3.98 -21.57
C ASP A 405 -10.66 2.83 -21.26
N VAL A 406 -11.03 1.99 -20.30
CA VAL A 406 -10.18 0.93 -19.75
C VAL A 406 -10.95 -0.37 -19.68
N PRO A 407 -10.93 -1.22 -20.73
CA PRO A 407 -11.31 -2.61 -20.60
C PRO A 407 -10.31 -3.34 -19.72
N MET A 408 -10.80 -4.13 -18.77
CA MET A 408 -9.95 -4.92 -17.87
C MET A 408 -10.43 -6.36 -17.69
N THR A 409 -9.47 -7.22 -17.39
CA THR A 409 -9.66 -8.60 -16.96
C THR A 409 -8.83 -8.86 -15.72
N LEU A 410 -9.42 -9.43 -14.69
CA LEU A 410 -8.76 -9.85 -13.46
C LEU A 410 -9.00 -11.35 -13.29
N LEU A 411 -7.92 -12.13 -13.25
CA LEU A 411 -7.96 -13.55 -12.95
C LEU A 411 -7.67 -13.76 -11.46
N LEU A 412 -8.58 -14.45 -10.80
CA LEU A 412 -8.50 -14.81 -9.39
C LEU A 412 -8.40 -16.33 -9.25
N SER A 413 -7.63 -16.80 -8.27
CA SER A 413 -7.61 -18.21 -7.89
C SER A 413 -8.95 -18.68 -7.30
N ARG A 414 -9.13 -19.99 -7.10
CA ARG A 414 -10.28 -20.55 -6.36
C ARG A 414 -10.45 -19.98 -4.94
N ARG A 415 -9.38 -19.41 -4.36
CA ARG A 415 -9.38 -18.73 -3.07
C ARG A 415 -9.46 -17.20 -3.19
N LEU A 416 -9.88 -16.68 -4.34
CA LEU A 416 -10.03 -15.25 -4.64
C LEU A 416 -8.74 -14.42 -4.54
N ARG A 417 -7.57 -15.05 -4.53
CA ARG A 417 -6.28 -14.33 -4.63
C ARG A 417 -6.02 -13.88 -6.06
N PRO A 418 -5.53 -12.64 -6.30
CA PRO A 418 -5.17 -12.18 -7.64
C PRO A 418 -4.04 -13.02 -8.22
N LEU A 419 -4.26 -13.54 -9.43
CA LEU A 419 -3.27 -14.28 -10.23
C LEU A 419 -2.72 -13.42 -11.37
N GLU A 420 -3.61 -12.67 -12.02
CA GLU A 420 -3.26 -11.76 -13.11
C GLU A 420 -4.28 -10.62 -13.19
N ALA A 421 -3.83 -9.39 -13.43
CA ALA A 421 -4.68 -8.29 -13.87
C ALA A 421 -4.17 -7.78 -15.22
N LEU A 422 -5.06 -7.65 -16.18
CA LEU A 422 -4.77 -7.29 -17.56
C LEU A 422 -5.69 -6.16 -18.01
N VAL A 423 -5.08 -5.10 -18.52
CA VAL A 423 -5.71 -4.08 -19.35
C VAL A 423 -5.04 -4.21 -20.71
N PRO A 424 -5.66 -4.92 -21.67
CA PRO A 424 -5.01 -5.26 -22.94
C PRO A 424 -4.76 -4.01 -23.79
N ARG A 425 -5.66 -3.03 -23.67
CA ARG A 425 -5.54 -1.69 -24.21
C ARG A 425 -6.33 -0.74 -23.31
N PHE A 426 -5.83 0.46 -23.11
CA PHE A 426 -6.63 1.59 -22.66
C PHE A 426 -6.46 2.76 -23.61
N ASP A 427 -7.47 3.61 -23.65
CA ASP A 427 -7.45 4.90 -24.35
C ASP A 427 -7.78 5.99 -23.31
N ALA A 428 -7.06 7.10 -23.32
CA ALA A 428 -7.23 8.19 -22.37
C ALA A 428 -6.83 9.52 -23.00
N ARG A 429 -7.33 10.64 -22.49
CA ARG A 429 -6.77 11.97 -22.74
C ARG A 429 -5.95 12.42 -21.53
N MET A 430 -4.63 12.37 -21.64
CA MET A 430 -3.71 12.84 -20.60
C MET A 430 -3.28 14.26 -20.93
N LEU A 431 -3.58 15.23 -20.05
CA LEU A 431 -3.23 16.64 -20.26
C LEU A 431 -3.75 17.19 -21.61
N GLY A 432 -4.96 16.78 -22.02
CA GLY A 432 -5.56 17.17 -23.30
C GLY A 432 -5.05 16.41 -24.53
N VAL A 433 -4.11 15.47 -24.34
CA VAL A 433 -3.50 14.69 -25.41
C VAL A 433 -3.98 13.24 -25.38
N THR A 434 -4.34 12.69 -26.54
CA THR A 434 -4.74 11.28 -26.63
C THR A 434 -3.54 10.39 -26.31
N ALA A 435 -3.74 9.41 -25.44
CA ALA A 435 -2.76 8.42 -25.05
C ALA A 435 -3.40 7.04 -25.07
N THR A 436 -2.63 6.05 -25.48
CA THR A 436 -3.02 4.65 -25.47
C THR A 436 -2.01 3.84 -24.70
N GLY A 437 -2.40 2.69 -24.16
CA GLY A 437 -1.44 1.87 -23.45
C GLY A 437 -1.97 0.52 -23.06
N ARG A 438 -1.17 -0.23 -22.32
CA ARG A 438 -1.50 -1.55 -21.79
C ARG A 438 -0.98 -1.66 -20.37
N PHE A 439 -1.60 -2.49 -19.56
CA PHE A 439 -1.14 -2.78 -18.20
C PHE A 439 -1.30 -4.27 -17.92
N VAL A 440 -0.26 -4.87 -17.36
CA VAL A 440 -0.25 -6.26 -16.91
C VAL A 440 0.33 -6.31 -15.51
N PHE A 441 -0.34 -7.05 -14.63
CA PHE A 441 0.13 -7.32 -13.29
C PHE A 441 0.04 -8.81 -12.96
N ARG A 442 1.17 -9.44 -12.61
CA ARG A 442 1.30 -10.87 -12.28
C ARG A 442 2.11 -11.03 -10.99
N PRO A 443 1.46 -11.13 -9.80
CA PRO A 443 2.13 -11.11 -8.51
C PRO A 443 3.30 -12.10 -8.34
N GLY A 444 3.19 -13.29 -8.95
CA GLY A 444 4.21 -14.35 -8.86
C GLY A 444 5.31 -14.30 -9.93
N GLY A 445 5.28 -13.31 -10.84
CA GLY A 445 6.25 -13.20 -11.92
C GLY A 445 7.58 -12.57 -11.48
N ALA A 446 8.66 -12.79 -12.26
CA ALA A 446 9.94 -12.11 -12.04
C ALA A 446 9.84 -10.58 -12.19
N ARG A 447 8.93 -10.12 -13.05
CA ARG A 447 8.51 -8.73 -13.23
C ARG A 447 7.00 -8.63 -13.03
N PRO A 448 6.54 -8.45 -11.78
CA PRO A 448 5.13 -8.39 -11.47
C PRO A 448 4.36 -7.32 -12.22
N LEU A 449 4.99 -6.21 -12.61
CA LEU A 449 4.35 -5.10 -13.32
C LEU A 449 4.96 -4.95 -14.72
N ASP A 450 4.11 -4.75 -15.74
CA ASP A 450 4.46 -4.35 -17.12
C ASP A 450 3.42 -3.32 -17.60
N VAL A 451 3.87 -2.14 -18.00
CA VAL A 451 3.02 -1.03 -18.46
C VAL A 451 3.62 -0.44 -19.72
N SER A 452 2.80 -0.25 -20.75
CA SER A 452 3.17 0.53 -21.93
C SER A 452 2.27 1.73 -22.07
N LEU A 453 2.83 2.89 -22.40
CA LEU A 453 2.13 4.10 -22.74
C LEU A 453 2.64 4.60 -24.10
N ARG A 454 1.73 5.04 -24.96
CA ARG A 454 2.00 5.57 -26.29
C ARG A 454 1.15 6.83 -26.48
N ILE A 455 1.83 7.94 -26.75
CA ILE A 455 1.22 9.18 -27.21
C ILE A 455 1.55 9.28 -28.71
N PRO A 456 0.55 9.18 -29.60
CA PRO A 456 0.77 9.36 -31.02
C PRO A 456 1.22 10.80 -31.33
N VAL A 457 1.61 11.05 -32.58
CA VAL A 457 2.00 12.39 -33.04
C VAL A 457 0.93 13.41 -32.67
N THR A 458 1.28 14.33 -31.78
CA THR A 458 0.38 15.33 -31.19
C THR A 458 0.99 16.71 -31.31
N SER A 459 0.15 17.73 -31.51
CA SER A 459 0.54 19.14 -31.45
C SER A 459 1.18 19.51 -30.12
N LEU A 460 2.39 20.06 -30.17
CA LEU A 460 3.07 20.60 -28.99
C LEU A 460 2.37 21.84 -28.42
N ALA A 461 1.61 22.57 -29.24
CA ALA A 461 0.82 23.72 -28.77
C ALA A 461 -0.25 23.30 -27.75
N ALA A 462 -0.80 22.08 -27.86
CA ALA A 462 -1.75 21.55 -26.87
C ALA A 462 -1.10 21.31 -25.49
N LEU A 463 0.22 21.14 -25.44
CA LEU A 463 1.00 20.96 -24.21
C LEU A 463 1.58 22.27 -23.66
N ALA A 464 1.34 23.42 -24.30
CA ALA A 464 1.95 24.70 -23.92
C ALA A 464 1.81 25.04 -22.43
N PRO A 465 0.64 24.89 -21.77
CA PRO A 465 0.49 25.23 -20.34
C PRO A 465 1.41 24.39 -19.43
N GLU A 466 1.67 23.14 -19.82
CA GLU A 466 2.48 22.20 -19.04
C GLU A 466 3.97 22.30 -19.36
N LEU A 467 4.34 22.89 -20.50
CA LEU A 467 5.72 23.14 -20.92
C LEU A 467 6.24 24.51 -20.47
N GLU A 468 5.35 25.47 -20.24
CA GLU A 468 5.71 26.83 -19.83
C GLU A 468 6.46 26.88 -18.49
N ARG A 469 6.12 26.00 -17.55
CA ARG A 469 6.87 25.84 -16.27
C ARG A 469 8.34 25.47 -16.45
N PHE A 470 8.72 24.93 -17.62
CA PHE A 470 10.09 24.64 -18.00
C PHE A 470 10.71 25.73 -18.88
N GLY A 471 10.02 26.86 -19.05
CA GLY A 471 10.41 27.97 -19.90
C GLY A 471 10.21 27.69 -21.39
N VAL A 472 9.38 26.71 -21.77
CA VAL A 472 9.14 26.35 -23.17
C VAL A 472 7.71 26.73 -23.55
N ARG A 473 7.56 27.63 -24.54
CA ARG A 473 6.27 28.07 -25.09
C ARG A 473 6.19 27.69 -26.57
N PRO A 474 5.65 26.51 -26.91
CA PRO A 474 5.48 26.11 -28.31
C PRO A 474 4.42 26.98 -28.99
N THR A 475 4.74 27.50 -30.17
CA THR A 475 3.80 28.14 -31.10
C THR A 475 3.37 27.19 -32.21
N GLY A 476 4.11 26.07 -32.41
CA GLY A 476 3.76 25.02 -33.34
C GLY A 476 4.68 23.79 -33.22
N GLY A 477 4.38 22.79 -34.04
CA GLY A 477 5.13 21.54 -34.12
C GLY A 477 4.43 20.35 -33.48
N THR A 478 5.01 19.16 -33.66
CA THR A 478 4.43 17.90 -33.23
C THR A 478 5.47 16.99 -32.59
N ALA A 479 5.02 16.18 -31.63
CA ALA A 479 5.85 15.15 -31.01
C ALA A 479 5.03 13.89 -30.70
N SER A 480 5.73 12.77 -30.57
CA SER A 480 5.21 11.49 -30.08
C SER A 480 6.08 10.96 -28.95
N LEU A 481 5.48 10.12 -28.10
CA LEU A 481 6.15 9.52 -26.96
C LEU A 481 5.78 8.04 -26.86
N SER A 482 6.79 7.21 -26.59
CA SER A 482 6.61 5.83 -26.17
C SER A 482 7.33 5.62 -24.84
N LEU A 483 6.66 4.95 -23.92
CA LEU A 483 7.17 4.64 -22.59
C LEU A 483 6.79 3.20 -22.26
N ASP A 484 7.76 2.37 -21.94
CA ASP A 484 7.59 1.03 -21.43
C ASP A 484 8.20 0.94 -20.03
N LEU A 485 7.48 0.33 -19.10
CA LEU A 485 7.85 0.23 -17.68
C LEU A 485 7.66 -1.21 -17.23
N TRP A 486 8.61 -1.75 -16.48
CA TRP A 486 8.46 -3.06 -15.84
C TRP A 486 9.19 -3.14 -14.51
N GLY A 487 8.68 -3.92 -13.55
CA GLY A 487 9.33 -3.97 -12.23
C GLY A 487 8.61 -4.78 -11.16
N LYS A 488 9.15 -4.72 -9.95
CA LYS A 488 8.61 -5.36 -8.74
C LYS A 488 7.62 -4.49 -7.98
N GLY A 489 7.44 -3.23 -8.39
CA GLY A 489 6.50 -2.28 -7.81
C GLY A 489 7.00 -0.85 -7.93
N SER A 490 6.40 0.06 -7.18
CA SER A 490 6.71 1.50 -7.22
C SER A 490 8.12 1.87 -6.71
N LYS A 491 8.80 0.97 -6.00
CA LYS A 491 10.15 1.19 -5.44
C LYS A 491 11.28 0.63 -6.32
N ALA A 492 10.98 -0.27 -7.25
CA ALA A 492 11.97 -0.91 -8.10
C ALA A 492 11.38 -1.22 -9.48
N PHE A 493 11.77 -0.42 -10.47
CA PHE A 493 11.33 -0.55 -11.85
C PHE A 493 12.40 -0.09 -12.84
N ASP A 494 12.39 -0.70 -14.02
CA ASP A 494 13.13 -0.25 -15.17
C ASP A 494 12.14 0.22 -16.25
N GLY A 495 12.66 0.91 -17.25
CA GLY A 495 11.87 1.28 -18.40
C GLY A 495 12.67 1.81 -19.56
N GLU A 496 11.96 1.97 -20.67
CA GLU A 496 12.44 2.57 -21.91
C GLU A 496 11.54 3.75 -22.26
N VAL A 497 12.14 4.85 -22.65
CA VAL A 497 11.43 6.02 -23.17
C VAL A 497 12.01 6.41 -24.51
N ALA A 498 11.16 6.63 -25.50
CA ALA A 498 11.52 7.28 -26.75
C ALA A 498 10.58 8.46 -27.03
N ILE A 499 11.17 9.62 -27.25
CA ILE A 499 10.49 10.87 -27.59
C ILE A 499 10.96 11.26 -28.98
N ARG A 500 10.01 11.47 -29.89
CA ARG A 500 10.29 11.96 -31.24
C ARG A 500 9.58 13.28 -31.46
N VAL A 501 10.32 14.29 -31.87
CA VAL A 501 9.85 15.64 -32.17
C VAL A 501 9.96 15.82 -33.68
N ASP A 502 8.84 15.67 -34.40
CA ASP A 502 8.84 15.81 -35.86
C ASP A 502 8.94 17.27 -36.29
N SER A 503 8.61 18.22 -35.40
CA SER A 503 8.94 19.63 -35.53
C SER A 503 8.64 20.35 -34.22
N PHE A 504 9.34 21.47 -33.99
CA PHE A 504 9.06 22.41 -32.92
C PHE A 504 9.30 23.82 -33.43
N ALA A 505 8.42 24.74 -33.06
CA ALA A 505 8.64 26.18 -33.18
C ALA A 505 8.07 26.85 -31.94
N GLY A 506 8.79 27.82 -31.38
CA GLY A 506 8.31 28.55 -30.20
C GLY A 506 9.40 29.34 -29.50
N LEU A 507 9.17 29.61 -28.21
CA LEU A 507 10.13 30.27 -27.35
C LEU A 507 10.71 29.29 -26.33
N VAL A 508 12.03 29.28 -26.18
CA VAL A 508 12.75 28.57 -25.11
C VAL A 508 13.48 29.59 -24.28
N LYS A 509 13.09 29.73 -23.01
CA LYS A 509 13.58 30.76 -22.07
C LYS A 509 13.53 32.17 -22.67
N GLY A 510 12.43 32.49 -23.36
CA GLY A 510 12.19 33.79 -24.02
C GLY A 510 12.86 33.98 -25.38
N ARG A 511 13.66 33.01 -25.86
CA ARG A 511 14.38 33.09 -27.14
C ARG A 511 13.68 32.30 -28.23
N ALA A 512 13.65 32.81 -29.45
CA ALA A 512 13.03 32.13 -30.57
C ALA A 512 13.80 30.85 -30.91
N ALA A 513 13.12 29.72 -30.87
CA ALA A 513 13.73 28.42 -31.11
C ALA A 513 12.85 27.56 -32.03
N ALA A 514 13.50 26.81 -32.90
CA ALA A 514 12.85 25.79 -33.72
C ALA A 514 13.70 24.53 -33.80
N VAL A 515 13.08 23.37 -34.03
CA VAL A 515 13.74 22.10 -34.30
C VAL A 515 13.00 21.45 -35.46
N ARG A 516 13.71 21.01 -36.49
CA ARG A 516 13.09 20.32 -37.63
C ARG A 516 12.85 18.84 -37.36
N ASP A 517 13.78 18.16 -36.70
CA ASP A 517 13.63 16.76 -36.30
C ASP A 517 14.40 16.52 -35.00
N GLY A 518 13.81 15.81 -34.05
CA GLY A 518 14.40 15.58 -32.75
C GLY A 518 14.06 14.18 -32.23
N GLU A 519 15.02 13.56 -31.55
CA GLU A 519 14.88 12.22 -31.00
C GLU A 519 15.64 12.10 -29.70
N VAL A 520 14.97 11.54 -28.69
CA VAL A 520 15.57 11.14 -27.43
C VAL A 520 15.15 9.71 -27.15
N ALA A 521 16.10 8.80 -27.02
CA ALA A 521 15.84 7.41 -26.65
C ALA A 521 16.68 7.05 -25.43
N ALA A 522 16.06 6.51 -24.38
CA ALA A 522 16.73 6.24 -23.12
C ALA A 522 16.19 4.99 -22.43
N ARG A 523 17.09 4.25 -21.80
CA ARG A 523 16.77 3.25 -20.78
C ARG A 523 16.98 3.87 -19.41
N PHE A 524 16.06 3.64 -18.49
CA PHE A 524 16.20 4.10 -17.11
C PHE A 524 15.87 2.99 -16.12
N SER A 525 16.44 3.10 -14.93
CA SER A 525 16.24 2.16 -13.84
C SER A 525 16.15 2.93 -12.52
N THR A 526 15.28 2.46 -11.64
CA THR A 526 15.19 2.94 -10.27
C THR A 526 15.02 1.75 -9.33
N GLY A 527 15.69 1.80 -8.19
CA GLY A 527 15.68 0.75 -7.16
C GLY A 527 16.02 1.35 -5.81
N GLU A 528 16.93 0.73 -5.06
CA GLU A 528 17.47 1.31 -3.81
C GLU A 528 18.30 2.58 -4.05
N THR A 529 18.80 2.78 -5.27
CA THR A 529 19.57 3.95 -5.68
C THR A 529 18.70 5.00 -6.42
N PRO A 530 19.17 6.27 -6.47
CA PRO A 530 18.53 7.32 -7.26
C PRO A 530 18.37 6.93 -8.74
N LEU A 531 17.43 7.58 -9.43
CA LEU A 531 17.15 7.37 -10.86
C LEU A 531 18.44 7.39 -11.70
N GLY A 532 18.71 6.28 -12.39
CA GLY A 532 19.74 6.18 -13.42
C GLY A 532 19.11 6.15 -14.81
N ALA A 533 19.76 6.79 -15.79
CA ALA A 533 19.33 6.77 -17.19
C ALA A 533 20.53 6.70 -18.15
N THR A 534 20.38 6.05 -19.30
CA THR A 534 21.39 6.05 -20.36
C THR A 534 20.70 6.04 -21.71
N GLY A 535 21.16 6.87 -22.64
CA GLY A 535 20.46 7.07 -23.88
C GLY A 535 21.22 7.91 -24.89
N THR A 536 20.49 8.37 -25.90
CA THR A 536 20.99 9.24 -26.96
C THR A 536 20.03 10.40 -27.18
N VAL A 537 20.58 11.51 -27.64
CA VAL A 537 19.83 12.68 -28.10
C VAL A 537 20.35 13.09 -29.47
N ARG A 538 19.42 13.38 -30.39
CA ARG A 538 19.68 13.94 -31.72
C ARG A 538 18.66 15.05 -31.98
N LEU A 539 19.14 16.24 -32.31
CA LEU A 539 18.32 17.37 -32.74
C LEU A 539 18.90 17.88 -34.06
N ASP A 540 18.17 17.75 -35.16
CA ASP A 540 18.58 18.20 -36.47
C ASP A 540 17.74 19.41 -36.91
N GLY A 541 18.40 20.37 -37.58
CA GLY A 541 17.74 21.61 -38.02
C GLY A 541 17.25 22.48 -36.85
N VAL A 542 18.04 22.52 -35.77
CA VAL A 542 17.83 23.44 -34.65
C VAL A 542 18.00 24.87 -35.18
N SER A 543 17.12 25.79 -34.80
CA SER A 543 17.30 27.23 -35.01
C SER A 543 17.16 27.94 -33.67
N LEU A 544 18.09 28.83 -33.34
CA LEU A 544 18.04 29.66 -32.13
C LEU A 544 18.33 31.13 -32.49
N ASP A 545 17.34 32.00 -32.32
CA ASP A 545 17.35 33.40 -32.76
C ASP A 545 17.84 33.55 -34.21
N GLY A 546 17.31 32.71 -35.11
CA GLY A 546 17.65 32.70 -36.54
C GLY A 546 18.93 31.94 -36.92
N ARG A 547 19.70 31.44 -35.95
CA ARG A 547 20.93 30.67 -36.22
C ARG A 547 20.63 29.18 -36.30
N SER A 548 20.88 28.57 -37.46
CA SER A 548 20.56 27.16 -37.73
C SER A 548 21.69 26.19 -37.37
N GLY A 549 21.37 24.93 -37.02
CA GLY A 549 22.31 24.02 -36.39
C GLY A 549 21.80 22.60 -36.17
N ASP A 550 22.61 21.79 -35.48
CA ASP A 550 22.31 20.42 -35.07
C ASP A 550 23.07 20.05 -33.79
N VAL A 551 22.53 19.08 -33.03
CA VAL A 551 23.10 18.58 -31.76
C VAL A 551 22.96 17.06 -31.70
N ARG A 552 24.03 16.36 -31.33
CA ARG A 552 24.04 14.90 -31.13
C ARG A 552 24.91 14.53 -29.93
N SER A 553 24.43 13.60 -29.09
CA SER A 553 25.21 13.10 -27.95
C SER A 553 24.65 11.76 -27.46
N GLY A 554 25.54 10.87 -27.00
CA GLY A 554 25.19 9.87 -25.99
C GLY A 554 25.09 10.55 -24.62
N PHE A 555 24.29 10.00 -23.71
CA PHE A 555 24.24 10.48 -22.34
C PHE A 555 24.07 9.36 -21.32
N ARG A 556 24.62 9.58 -20.13
CA ARG A 556 24.40 8.76 -18.94
C ARG A 556 24.14 9.67 -17.74
N LEU A 557 23.07 9.41 -17.02
CA LEU A 557 22.71 10.05 -15.77
C LEU A 557 22.80 9.03 -14.64
N ALA A 558 23.64 9.28 -13.65
CA ALA A 558 23.73 8.48 -12.43
C ALA A 558 24.12 9.37 -11.25
N ASP A 559 23.43 9.24 -10.12
CA ASP A 559 23.76 9.97 -8.88
C ASP A 559 23.92 11.50 -9.05
N ARG A 560 23.07 12.09 -9.91
CA ARG A 560 23.09 13.52 -10.33
C ARG A 560 24.27 13.92 -11.21
N THR A 561 25.10 12.99 -11.62
CA THR A 561 26.14 13.22 -12.63
C THR A 561 25.57 12.88 -14.01
N LEU A 562 25.60 13.86 -14.91
CA LEU A 562 25.28 13.72 -16.32
C LEU A 562 26.60 13.66 -17.10
N ASP A 563 26.92 12.49 -17.61
CA ASP A 563 27.96 12.29 -18.62
C ASP A 563 27.33 12.46 -20.01
N LEU A 564 27.94 13.26 -20.86
CA LEU A 564 27.64 13.38 -22.28
C LEU A 564 28.81 12.81 -23.07
N ASP A 565 28.54 11.81 -23.90
CA ASP A 565 29.54 11.11 -24.70
C ASP A 565 29.44 11.53 -26.17
N ALA A 566 30.59 11.80 -26.79
CA ALA A 566 30.72 12.18 -28.19
C ALA A 566 29.78 13.34 -28.58
N LEU A 567 29.73 14.39 -27.76
CA LEU A 567 28.94 15.59 -27.98
C LEU A 567 29.39 16.26 -29.29
N ARG A 568 28.42 16.54 -30.17
CA ARG A 568 28.61 17.33 -31.39
C ARG A 568 27.50 18.35 -31.51
N CYS A 569 27.88 19.60 -31.71
CA CYS A 569 27.00 20.74 -31.84
C CYS A 569 27.47 21.61 -33.03
N ARG A 570 26.54 22.02 -33.87
CA ARG A 570 26.75 23.03 -34.90
C ARG A 570 25.71 24.12 -34.75
N LEU A 571 26.09 25.38 -34.86
CA LEU A 571 25.18 26.52 -34.82
C LEU A 571 25.73 27.67 -35.66
N ALA A 572 25.03 28.06 -36.72
CA ALA A 572 25.49 28.94 -37.77
C ALA A 572 26.87 28.51 -38.30
N ASN A 573 27.88 29.38 -38.23
CA ASN A 573 29.26 29.10 -38.61
C ASN A 573 30.13 28.59 -37.45
N ALA A 574 29.53 28.26 -36.31
CA ALA A 574 30.23 27.71 -35.15
C ALA A 574 30.00 26.20 -35.03
N THR A 575 31.07 25.47 -34.68
CA THR A 575 31.04 24.06 -34.31
C THR A 575 31.62 23.91 -32.91
N ALA A 576 31.08 22.97 -32.15
CA ALA A 576 31.60 22.60 -30.84
C ALA A 576 31.41 21.09 -30.66
N GLY A 577 32.36 20.43 -30.02
CA GLY A 577 32.24 19.02 -29.68
C GLY A 577 33.15 18.65 -28.52
N ALA A 578 32.89 17.50 -27.93
CA ALA A 578 33.69 16.93 -26.86
C ALA A 578 33.59 15.40 -26.88
N GLU A 579 34.69 14.72 -26.58
CA GLU A 579 34.68 13.28 -26.37
C GLU A 579 33.84 12.93 -25.13
N ARG A 580 34.03 13.69 -24.05
CA ARG A 580 33.24 13.56 -22.83
C ARG A 580 33.00 14.91 -22.16
N VAL A 581 31.78 15.13 -21.68
CA VAL A 581 31.42 16.21 -20.77
C VAL A 581 30.75 15.63 -19.54
N THR A 582 31.34 15.83 -18.36
CA THR A 582 30.79 15.37 -17.09
C THR A 582 30.23 16.57 -16.34
N VAL A 583 28.95 16.55 -15.98
CA VAL A 583 28.28 17.62 -15.25
C VAL A 583 27.65 17.09 -13.98
N ARG A 584 28.04 17.61 -12.82
CA ARG A 584 27.33 17.35 -11.56
C ARG A 584 26.17 18.33 -11.43
N LEU A 585 24.95 17.83 -11.64
CA LEU A 585 23.73 18.63 -11.66
C LEU A 585 23.36 19.12 -10.24
N PRO A 586 23.06 20.41 -10.07
CA PRO A 586 22.47 20.90 -8.83
C PRO A 586 21.04 20.34 -8.68
N ALA A 587 20.59 20.10 -7.44
CA ALA A 587 19.25 19.58 -7.17
C ALA A 587 18.37 20.59 -6.41
N PRO A 588 18.05 21.76 -7.00
CA PRO A 588 17.18 22.73 -6.35
C PRO A 588 15.75 22.20 -6.28
N LYS A 589 15.18 22.10 -5.08
CA LYS A 589 13.75 21.81 -4.88
C LYS A 589 13.08 23.01 -4.23
N GLY A 590 12.10 23.60 -4.92
CA GLY A 590 11.14 24.55 -4.33
C GLY A 590 11.79 25.65 -3.49
N VAL A 591 12.75 26.36 -4.07
CA VAL A 591 13.62 27.30 -3.35
C VAL A 591 12.84 28.57 -3.00
N THR A 592 12.22 28.60 -1.82
CA THR A 592 11.63 29.80 -1.21
C THR A 592 12.66 30.64 -0.47
N VAL A 593 13.83 30.07 -0.17
CA VAL A 593 14.95 30.68 0.57
C VAL A 593 16.25 30.44 -0.19
N PRO A 594 17.19 31.40 -0.28
CA PRO A 594 18.47 31.19 -0.96
C PRO A 594 19.16 29.88 -0.56
N ALA A 595 19.58 29.09 -1.54
CA ALA A 595 20.21 27.77 -1.36
C ALA A 595 21.44 27.60 -2.27
N VAL A 596 22.41 26.82 -1.79
CA VAL A 596 23.70 26.60 -2.47
C VAL A 596 23.89 25.11 -2.73
N TYR A 597 24.17 24.75 -3.98
CA TYR A 597 24.32 23.35 -4.41
C TYR A 597 25.69 23.13 -5.05
N PRO A 598 26.40 22.02 -4.77
CA PRO A 598 27.66 21.75 -5.46
C PRO A 598 27.43 21.61 -6.97
N PHE A 599 28.32 22.23 -7.75
CA PHE A 599 28.27 22.24 -9.21
C PHE A 599 29.68 22.08 -9.77
N SER A 600 29.85 21.11 -10.67
CA SER A 600 31.11 20.90 -11.37
C SER A 600 30.85 20.51 -12.82
N VAL A 601 31.76 20.94 -13.70
CA VAL A 601 31.76 20.63 -15.12
C VAL A 601 33.16 20.25 -15.52
N GLU A 602 33.32 19.09 -16.15
CA GLU A 602 34.57 18.64 -16.75
C GLU A 602 34.34 18.36 -18.23
N LEU A 603 35.26 18.77 -19.07
CA LEU A 603 35.25 18.58 -20.51
C LEU A 603 36.62 18.07 -20.94
N THR A 604 36.63 16.98 -21.71
CA THR A 604 37.84 16.40 -22.28
C THR A 604 37.67 16.13 -23.77
N GLY A 605 38.79 16.17 -24.51
CA GLY A 605 38.80 15.90 -25.95
C GLY A 605 37.94 16.88 -26.75
N GLY A 606 37.84 18.14 -26.31
CA GLY A 606 36.97 19.12 -26.94
C GLY A 606 37.55 19.70 -28.24
N ALA A 607 36.64 20.16 -29.08
CA ALA A 607 36.96 20.97 -30.26
C ALA A 607 35.93 22.09 -30.40
N ALA A 608 36.35 23.27 -30.81
CA ALA A 608 35.46 24.38 -31.10
C ALA A 608 35.98 25.17 -32.31
N GLY A 609 35.13 25.43 -33.29
CA GLY A 609 35.48 26.19 -34.48
C GLY A 609 34.48 27.32 -34.74
N ARG A 610 34.95 28.43 -35.30
CA ARG A 610 34.10 29.51 -35.81
C ARG A 610 34.79 30.23 -36.97
N GLY A 611 34.19 30.15 -38.17
CA GLY A 611 34.79 30.73 -39.37
C GLY A 611 36.17 30.15 -39.64
N ASP A 612 37.18 31.01 -39.71
CA ASP A 612 38.58 30.63 -40.00
C ASP A 612 39.33 30.06 -38.78
N ALA A 613 38.78 30.15 -37.56
CA ALA A 613 39.45 29.75 -36.33
C ALA A 613 38.94 28.41 -35.79
N GLU A 614 39.85 27.56 -35.33
CA GLU A 614 39.54 26.26 -34.71
C GLU A 614 40.46 25.98 -33.52
N ALA A 615 39.90 25.57 -32.39
CA ALA A 615 40.61 25.09 -31.23
C ALA A 615 40.35 23.59 -31.05
N THR A 616 41.40 22.79 -30.91
CA THR A 616 41.34 21.33 -30.76
C THR A 616 42.10 20.87 -29.51
N GLY A 617 41.73 19.70 -29.00
CA GLY A 617 42.26 19.19 -27.74
C GLY A 617 41.91 20.10 -26.57
N LEU A 618 40.68 20.64 -26.58
CA LEU A 618 40.15 21.45 -25.49
C LEU A 618 39.95 20.57 -24.26
N SER A 619 40.42 21.05 -23.11
CA SER A 619 40.14 20.48 -21.81
C SER A 619 39.68 21.60 -20.90
N ALA A 620 38.62 21.38 -20.14
CA ALA A 620 38.16 22.36 -19.16
C ALA A 620 37.65 21.67 -17.90
N ALA A 621 37.88 22.29 -16.74
CA ALA A 621 37.33 21.85 -15.47
C ALA A 621 36.86 23.07 -14.70
N PHE A 622 35.64 23.01 -14.18
CA PHE A 622 35.04 24.02 -13.31
C PHE A 622 34.55 23.34 -12.03
N GLN A 623 34.87 23.94 -10.89
CA GLN A 623 34.41 23.50 -9.59
C GLN A 623 33.87 24.70 -8.80
N GLY A 624 32.67 24.53 -8.25
CA GLY A 624 32.02 25.57 -7.49
C GLY A 624 30.66 25.16 -6.96
N ALA A 625 29.78 26.14 -6.85
CA ALA A 625 28.42 25.96 -6.41
C ALA A 625 27.43 26.72 -7.29
N TYR A 626 26.22 26.18 -7.42
CA TYR A 626 25.08 26.84 -7.99
C TYR A 626 24.26 27.47 -6.86
N HIS A 627 24.18 28.79 -6.86
CA HIS A 627 23.36 29.58 -5.96
C HIS A 627 21.97 29.72 -6.59
N ALA A 628 20.92 29.44 -5.83
CA ALA A 628 19.54 29.60 -6.27
C ALA A 628 18.76 30.41 -5.25
N ASP A 629 18.00 31.41 -5.72
CA ASP A 629 17.07 32.20 -4.93
C ASP A 629 15.75 32.42 -5.73
N PRO A 630 14.72 33.07 -5.15
CA PRO A 630 13.46 33.31 -5.84
C PRO A 630 13.56 34.22 -7.09
N ARG A 631 14.64 34.99 -7.25
CA ARG A 631 14.88 35.90 -8.38
C ARG A 631 15.69 35.23 -9.50
N GLY A 632 16.31 34.08 -9.23
CA GLY A 632 17.03 33.28 -10.21
C GLY A 632 18.18 32.49 -9.58
N GLY A 633 18.97 31.83 -10.43
CA GLY A 633 20.16 31.13 -9.97
C GLY A 633 21.38 31.40 -10.83
N TRP A 634 22.56 31.33 -10.23
CA TRP A 634 23.83 31.58 -10.88
C TRP A 634 24.94 30.64 -10.35
N PRO A 635 25.91 30.26 -11.19
CA PRO A 635 27.09 29.55 -10.73
C PRO A 635 28.11 30.51 -10.11
N GLU A 636 28.74 30.09 -9.03
CA GLU A 636 29.96 30.69 -8.47
C GLU A 636 31.04 29.64 -8.33
N GLY A 637 32.29 30.01 -8.60
CA GLY A 637 33.40 29.08 -8.49
C GLY A 637 34.57 29.46 -9.39
N SER A 638 35.45 28.50 -9.61
CA SER A 638 36.63 28.70 -10.43
C SER A 638 36.91 27.49 -11.30
N GLY A 639 37.63 27.72 -12.39
CA GLY A 639 37.97 26.67 -13.33
C GLY A 639 39.21 26.99 -14.14
N VAL A 640 39.63 25.99 -14.89
CA VAL A 640 40.73 26.06 -15.83
C VAL A 640 40.26 25.54 -17.18
N ALA A 641 40.77 26.12 -18.25
CA ALA A 641 40.58 25.63 -19.60
C ALA A 641 41.90 25.72 -20.37
N SER A 642 42.12 24.81 -21.31
CA SER A 642 43.26 24.84 -22.21
C SER A 642 42.87 24.28 -23.57
N ALA A 643 43.55 24.73 -24.62
CA ALA A 643 43.50 24.14 -25.94
C ALA A 643 44.88 23.58 -26.27
N ALA A 644 44.96 22.32 -26.71
CA ALA A 644 46.21 21.75 -27.21
C ALA A 644 46.70 22.50 -28.46
N ARG A 645 45.78 22.94 -29.31
CA ARG A 645 46.09 23.68 -30.53
C ARG A 645 44.99 24.67 -30.88
N LEU A 646 45.40 25.89 -31.19
CA LEU A 646 44.61 26.91 -31.87
C LEU A 646 45.11 27.03 -33.30
N VAL A 647 44.20 26.96 -34.24
CA VAL A 647 44.43 26.95 -35.68
C VAL A 647 43.65 28.10 -36.30
N PHE A 648 44.25 28.80 -37.26
CA PHE A 648 43.61 29.82 -38.06
C PHE A 648 43.89 29.54 -39.54
N ARG A 649 42.83 29.43 -40.36
CA ARG A 649 42.91 29.02 -41.79
C ARG A 649 43.76 27.76 -42.01
N GLY A 650 43.57 26.75 -41.16
CA GLY A 650 44.30 25.47 -41.23
C GLY A 650 45.76 25.53 -40.75
N LYS A 651 46.26 26.68 -40.29
CA LYS A 651 47.64 26.82 -39.77
C LYS A 651 47.65 27.00 -38.25
N PRO A 652 48.53 26.31 -37.51
CA PRO A 652 48.64 26.49 -36.07
C PRO A 652 49.12 27.89 -35.72
N VAL A 653 48.43 28.53 -34.79
CA VAL A 653 48.76 29.88 -34.29
C VAL A 653 48.99 29.90 -32.79
N GLY A 654 48.64 28.86 -32.02
CA GLY A 654 48.92 28.85 -30.58
C GLY A 654 48.41 27.62 -29.83
N ALA A 655 48.54 27.67 -28.50
CA ALA A 655 48.01 26.72 -27.53
C ALA A 655 47.64 27.51 -26.25
N PRO A 656 46.51 28.23 -26.25
CA PRO A 656 46.11 29.08 -25.14
C PRO A 656 45.64 28.27 -23.93
N SER A 657 45.81 28.86 -22.75
CA SER A 657 45.21 28.41 -21.49
C SER A 657 44.47 29.56 -20.82
N ALA A 658 43.54 29.21 -19.94
CA ALA A 658 42.71 30.15 -19.23
C ALA A 658 42.46 29.63 -17.81
N ARG A 659 42.53 30.52 -16.82
CA ARG A 659 41.94 30.31 -15.49
C ARG A 659 40.77 31.26 -15.36
N PHE A 660 39.62 30.81 -14.92
CA PHE A 660 38.44 31.65 -14.83
C PHE A 660 37.78 31.54 -13.46
N ALA A 661 37.16 32.63 -13.02
CA ALA A 661 36.39 32.70 -11.79
C ALA A 661 35.05 33.37 -12.08
N LEU A 662 33.99 32.82 -11.51
CA LEU A 662 32.62 33.33 -11.61
C LEU A 662 32.15 33.70 -10.21
N LYS A 663 31.64 34.93 -10.05
CA LYS A 663 31.03 35.45 -8.83
C LYS A 663 29.76 36.21 -9.18
N GLN A 664 28.86 36.43 -8.21
CA GLN A 664 27.68 37.27 -8.42
C GLN A 664 28.02 38.67 -8.95
N SER A 665 29.16 39.24 -8.53
CA SER A 665 29.61 40.59 -8.92
C SER A 665 30.29 40.66 -10.29
N GLY A 666 30.60 39.53 -10.92
CA GLY A 666 31.30 39.51 -12.20
C GLY A 666 32.09 38.23 -12.46
N GLY A 667 32.49 38.04 -13.71
CA GLY A 667 33.37 36.98 -14.18
C GLY A 667 34.74 37.53 -14.55
N SER A 668 35.79 36.78 -14.25
CA SER A 668 37.15 37.08 -14.69
C SER A 668 37.81 35.86 -15.32
N VAL A 669 38.62 36.09 -16.36
CA VAL A 669 39.44 35.07 -17.02
C VAL A 669 40.87 35.60 -17.08
N GLU A 670 41.82 34.85 -16.55
CA GLU A 670 43.26 35.05 -16.76
C GLU A 670 43.71 34.15 -17.91
N LEU A 671 44.11 34.76 -19.01
CA LEU A 671 44.61 34.08 -20.21
C LEU A 671 46.12 33.86 -20.11
N GLY A 672 46.56 32.71 -20.61
CA GLY A 672 47.94 32.26 -20.62
C GLY A 672 48.24 31.37 -21.82
N GLY A 673 49.42 30.74 -21.80
CA GLY A 673 49.82 29.75 -22.81
C GLY A 673 50.64 30.36 -23.94
N LYS A 674 50.56 29.75 -25.13
CA LYS A 674 51.34 30.18 -26.30
C LYS A 674 50.46 30.77 -27.39
N LEU A 675 50.93 31.84 -28.00
CA LEU A 675 50.35 32.44 -29.20
C LEU A 675 51.50 32.90 -30.09
N LEU A 676 51.50 32.53 -31.37
CA LEU A 676 52.56 32.80 -32.33
C LEU A 676 53.95 32.39 -31.82
N ASP A 677 54.05 31.23 -31.15
CA ASP A 677 55.24 30.76 -30.43
C ASP A 677 55.80 31.66 -29.30
N GLY A 678 55.13 32.79 -29.01
CA GLY A 678 55.41 33.66 -27.87
C GLY A 678 54.59 33.29 -26.63
N VAL A 679 54.77 34.07 -25.56
CA VAL A 679 54.03 33.92 -24.30
C VAL A 679 52.80 34.83 -24.32
N LEU A 680 51.61 34.23 -24.26
CA LEU A 680 50.36 34.94 -24.09
C LEU A 680 50.12 35.17 -22.59
N SER A 681 49.71 36.38 -22.23
CA SER A 681 49.17 36.71 -20.92
C SER A 681 47.98 37.64 -21.09
N GLY A 682 47.06 37.64 -20.13
CA GLY A 682 46.00 38.63 -20.16
C GLY A 682 44.93 38.42 -19.11
N ARG A 683 44.06 39.41 -18.97
CA ARG A 683 42.88 39.35 -18.13
C ARG A 683 41.68 39.86 -18.90
N VAL A 684 40.57 39.13 -18.81
CA VAL A 684 39.27 39.49 -19.37
C VAL A 684 38.27 39.55 -18.23
N SER A 685 37.43 40.58 -18.19
CA SER A 685 36.34 40.74 -17.22
C SER A 685 35.02 40.90 -17.96
N PHE A 686 33.97 40.24 -17.50
CA PHE A 686 32.65 40.22 -18.16
C PHE A 686 31.52 39.99 -17.15
N ASP A 687 30.27 40.25 -17.56
CA ASP A 687 29.10 39.84 -16.78
C ASP A 687 28.82 38.33 -17.03
N PRO A 688 28.91 37.46 -16.02
CA PRO A 688 28.73 36.03 -16.18
C PRO A 688 27.29 35.63 -16.53
N ARG A 689 26.31 36.53 -16.36
CA ARG A 689 24.90 36.31 -16.73
C ARG A 689 24.66 36.65 -18.20
N THR A 690 25.43 37.58 -18.75
CA THR A 690 25.36 37.99 -20.15
C THR A 690 26.76 38.12 -20.76
N PRO A 691 27.55 37.02 -20.84
CA PRO A 691 28.96 37.07 -21.26
C PRO A 691 29.17 37.54 -22.71
N LEU A 692 28.09 37.63 -23.50
CA LEU A 692 28.10 38.08 -24.88
C LEU A 692 27.76 39.58 -25.03
N ASP A 693 27.22 40.23 -24.00
CA ASP A 693 26.79 41.63 -24.08
C ASP A 693 27.98 42.58 -24.08
N GLY A 694 29.04 42.21 -23.36
CA GLY A 694 30.33 42.87 -23.44
C GLY A 694 31.38 42.34 -22.47
N ALA A 695 32.63 42.66 -22.76
CA ALA A 695 33.79 42.29 -21.95
C ALA A 695 34.87 43.37 -22.04
N SER A 696 35.60 43.61 -20.95
CA SER A 696 36.85 44.38 -20.98
C SER A 696 38.04 43.44 -20.91
N PHE A 697 39.14 43.79 -21.58
CA PHE A 697 40.31 42.95 -21.62
C PHE A 697 41.62 43.75 -21.64
N VAL A 698 42.64 43.14 -21.07
CA VAL A 698 44.04 43.53 -21.17
C VAL A 698 44.80 42.28 -21.58
N LEU A 699 45.33 42.25 -22.79
CA LEU A 699 46.11 41.13 -23.32
C LEU A 699 47.55 41.56 -23.57
N GLY A 700 48.47 40.63 -23.43
CA GLY A 700 49.89 40.80 -23.70
C GLY A 700 50.41 39.60 -24.47
N LEU A 701 51.25 39.87 -25.46
CA LEU A 701 52.04 38.88 -26.16
C LEU A 701 53.49 39.28 -26.02
N ARG A 702 54.32 38.38 -25.49
CA ARG A 702 55.77 38.58 -25.39
C ARG A 702 56.50 37.63 -26.34
N ASP A 703 57.46 38.17 -27.08
CA ASP A 703 58.37 37.43 -27.96
C ASP A 703 57.68 36.57 -29.04
N GLY A 704 56.51 36.99 -29.53
CA GLY A 704 55.77 36.29 -30.59
C GLY A 704 56.48 36.37 -31.95
N ARG A 705 56.46 35.29 -32.74
CA ARG A 705 57.09 35.22 -34.06
C ARG A 705 56.17 35.82 -35.12
N LEU A 706 56.63 36.91 -35.75
CA LEU A 706 55.88 37.61 -36.78
C LEU A 706 55.63 36.76 -38.04
N GLY A 707 56.55 35.86 -38.40
CA GLY A 707 56.36 34.92 -39.52
C GLY A 707 55.15 33.98 -39.37
N LEU A 708 54.64 33.81 -38.14
CA LEU A 708 53.43 33.02 -37.86
C LEU A 708 52.13 33.85 -37.99
N LEU A 709 52.21 35.15 -38.25
CA LEU A 709 51.03 36.01 -38.48
C LEU A 709 50.44 35.86 -39.88
N ALA A 710 51.21 35.34 -40.85
CA ALA A 710 50.75 35.21 -42.24
C ALA A 710 49.35 34.59 -42.41
N PRO A 711 48.93 33.56 -41.64
CA PRO A 711 47.58 33.02 -41.73
C PRO A 711 46.49 33.99 -41.26
N VAL A 712 46.82 34.87 -40.31
CA VAL A 712 45.91 35.80 -39.63
C VAL A 712 45.74 37.10 -40.42
N LEU A 713 46.75 37.47 -41.20
CA LEU A 713 46.74 38.68 -42.01
C LEU A 713 45.76 38.58 -43.21
N PRO A 714 45.21 39.71 -43.67
CA PRO A 714 44.48 39.76 -44.94
C PRO A 714 45.35 39.31 -46.11
N ALA A 715 44.80 38.48 -46.99
CA ALA A 715 45.50 38.05 -48.20
C ALA A 715 45.78 39.20 -49.20
N THR A 716 45.20 40.38 -48.97
CA THR A 716 45.35 41.59 -49.80
C THR A 716 46.56 42.46 -49.45
N LEU A 717 47.33 42.12 -48.40
CA LEU A 717 48.51 42.88 -48.03
C LEU A 717 49.68 42.59 -49.01
N ALA A 718 50.19 43.64 -49.66
CA ALA A 718 51.30 43.56 -50.62
C ALA A 718 52.64 43.18 -49.96
N VAL A 719 52.77 43.45 -48.66
CA VAL A 719 53.95 43.16 -47.85
C VAL A 719 53.48 42.50 -46.55
N THR A 720 54.09 41.36 -46.21
CA THR A 720 53.79 40.59 -45.00
C THR A 720 55.08 40.31 -44.22
N PRO A 721 55.02 40.18 -42.89
CA PRO A 721 56.19 39.78 -42.13
C PRO A 721 56.55 38.31 -42.40
N ALA A 722 57.80 38.08 -42.81
CA ALA A 722 58.38 36.76 -43.00
C ALA A 722 59.12 36.25 -41.75
N ASP A 723 59.72 37.16 -40.98
CA ASP A 723 60.42 36.86 -39.74
C ASP A 723 60.43 38.06 -38.79
N GLY A 724 60.90 37.86 -37.56
CA GLY A 724 61.01 38.87 -36.52
C GLY A 724 60.20 38.53 -35.27
N ARG A 725 60.44 39.27 -34.19
CA ARG A 725 59.73 39.11 -32.92
C ARG A 725 58.87 40.32 -32.62
N VAL A 726 57.72 40.08 -32.00
CA VAL A 726 56.81 41.12 -31.53
C VAL A 726 56.48 40.93 -30.06
N THR A 727 56.57 42.03 -29.32
CA THR A 727 55.97 42.16 -28.00
C THR A 727 54.87 43.22 -28.10
N ALA A 728 53.64 42.84 -27.80
CA ALA A 728 52.47 43.70 -27.93
C ALA A 728 51.59 43.64 -26.70
N SER A 729 50.95 44.75 -26.38
CA SER A 729 49.86 44.85 -25.40
C SER A 729 48.60 45.34 -26.11
N LEU A 730 47.46 44.81 -25.67
CA LEU A 730 46.14 45.14 -26.19
C LEU A 730 45.24 45.47 -25.01
N VAL A 731 44.73 46.70 -24.96
CA VAL A 731 43.77 47.11 -23.92
C VAL A 731 42.49 47.54 -24.60
N GLY A 732 41.36 46.98 -24.18
CA GLY A 732 40.11 47.32 -24.83
C GLY A 732 38.89 46.71 -24.22
N SER A 733 37.81 46.83 -24.99
CA SER A 733 36.52 46.24 -24.68
C SER A 733 35.84 45.74 -25.94
N TYR A 734 34.97 44.77 -25.75
CA TYR A 734 34.03 44.28 -26.74
C TYR A 734 32.62 44.58 -26.24
N GLY A 735 31.73 45.01 -27.14
CA GLY A 735 30.30 45.10 -26.88
C GLY A 735 29.50 44.53 -28.04
N ALA A 736 28.40 43.84 -27.75
CA ALA A 736 27.59 43.17 -28.77
C ALA A 736 27.16 44.08 -29.93
N THR A 737 26.84 45.35 -29.64
CA THR A 737 26.41 46.35 -30.62
C THR A 737 27.55 47.22 -31.16
N ARG A 738 28.59 47.46 -30.36
CA ARG A 738 29.69 48.38 -30.70
C ARG A 738 30.89 47.68 -31.32
N GLY A 739 30.92 46.35 -31.30
CA GLY A 739 32.05 45.56 -31.76
C GLY A 739 33.26 45.67 -30.83
N LEU A 740 34.45 45.47 -31.41
CA LEU A 740 35.73 45.52 -30.70
C LEU A 740 36.29 46.94 -30.73
N ALA A 741 36.60 47.51 -29.57
CA ALA A 741 37.31 48.78 -29.43
C ALA A 741 38.53 48.58 -28.55
N CYS A 742 39.73 48.77 -29.09
CA CYS A 742 40.98 48.55 -28.35
C CYS A 742 42.11 49.46 -28.84
N SER A 743 43.03 49.76 -27.92
CA SER A 743 44.36 50.28 -28.24
C SER A 743 45.35 49.13 -28.32
N VAL A 744 46.23 49.20 -29.32
CA VAL A 744 47.33 48.25 -29.51
C VAL A 744 48.63 49.04 -29.35
N GLU A 745 49.48 48.60 -28.44
CA GLU A 745 50.86 49.08 -28.35
C GLU A 745 51.78 47.90 -28.63
N GLY A 746 52.78 48.10 -29.50
CA GLY A 746 53.64 47.00 -29.90
C GLY A 746 55.03 47.47 -30.25
N ARG A 747 56.01 46.65 -29.88
CA ARG A 747 57.40 46.76 -30.31
C ARG A 747 57.75 45.50 -31.10
N ALA A 748 58.37 45.69 -32.25
CA ALA A 748 58.88 44.60 -33.06
C ALA A 748 60.38 44.75 -33.26
N ASP A 749 61.11 43.64 -33.16
CA ASP A 749 62.57 43.59 -33.32
C ASP A 749 62.93 42.56 -34.39
N GLY A 750 63.94 42.87 -35.22
CA GLY A 750 64.44 41.96 -36.26
C GLY A 750 63.43 41.61 -37.35
N VAL A 751 62.54 42.54 -37.70
CA VAL A 751 61.45 42.31 -38.66
C VAL A 751 62.01 42.13 -40.07
N ALA A 752 61.75 40.97 -40.68
CA ALA A 752 61.96 40.74 -42.09
C ALA A 752 60.60 40.73 -42.81
N LEU A 753 60.50 41.44 -43.93
CA LEU A 753 59.29 41.55 -44.73
C LEU A 753 59.45 40.75 -46.04
N ALA A 754 58.37 40.11 -46.49
CA ALA A 754 58.27 39.44 -47.78
C ALA A 754 57.05 39.96 -48.57
N GLY A 755 57.24 40.18 -49.87
CA GLY A 755 56.21 40.71 -50.77
C GLY A 755 56.80 41.61 -51.86
N ARG A 756 55.95 42.15 -52.74
CA ARG A 756 56.31 43.22 -53.69
C ARG A 756 55.69 44.51 -53.19
N GLY A 757 56.51 45.34 -52.57
CA GLY A 757 56.24 46.73 -52.22
C GLY A 757 57.32 47.60 -52.83
#